data_AF-A0A2F0ALX6-F1
#
_entry.id   AF-A0A2F0ALX6-F1
#
_cell.length_a   1.000
_cell.length_b   1.000
_cell.length_c   1.000
_cell.angle_alpha   90.00
_cell.angle_beta   90.00
_cell.angle_gamma   90.00
#
_symmetry.space_group_name_H-M   'P 1'
#
loop_
_entity.id
_entity.type
_entity.pdbx_description
1 polymer ?
#
loop_
_entity_poly.entity_id
_entity_poly.type
_entity_poly.pdbx_seq_one_letter_code
_entity_poly.pdbx_strand_id
1 'polypeptide(L)'
;MKLIYVLALVAFGFGCGEVSLLSGERSVGLSKRVNGGGPVIIYDVLAKPLPEIPLPNDQATRLDPTSITGRRLNVSKNAPTAYERRARTEFNSLDGFGTYSPITVSFDARLDIPDLQARHLDTDFTNDAIYVLNVSPDCSRFGEEVGLDMGRGRFPITLFKRERMQLDPDAPDGFTTHGGNLLFDFDNQGFLNNLMYSELNEPDTNGDGVLQVAEDIDQDGVRDRANFIDPSACDSNTPFACAETCSDNTCFQACLTEHDRCVADNLVNFYEYETNTLVLRPIWPLEQKCTYAVVLTKRLTDEDDRPVESPFPGVNPRNQTKALKPLAELLPKYDLGLSDIAFAWTFTTGDMTGDIEAIRAGLYGSGPFSQLQTEFPTETSMTLWPLNDLSELEYSGTMIDGACGGGAVSLYWNIGMDEWEANLCALEADLSGMSGIFGGTFDAPYLLNDKDGHATEAYPADNDEVWQIDPHNGTIEYGRTKVSFWCSLPIEADDCTSGNPENRPFCKPFPTILYAHGYGGSRAEIASHMGRHNSMGYAICALDGPGHGGNALILNPEAAATFSAGIGFFEQYYSTPLIGLLTRGRDRDLNNDGIPDPGGDMWTSDLFHTRDMVRQAAVEYIQFIRILRSFGQTSNLGDFTGDGKTDMGGRDGTIGMWGISLGGVISGVMAGAEPGLDSVSPNAGGAGLSDIASRASQSGVPEAVLLPIVGPLIAGCLPVDEHQRPVAAGMATDADCLGVGLPAGDGGTMTFGFMANDVARLRKVKIGQVSGVQPGDRVVIQNLINEEHVTGWVNDRGRIRLGIPADAIDAVSRRSMLGFEDGSAEPRRAEDPTRFGDTLTITVYEGDTQTVRGSVDTWQTDTTFQGTTYVEGTPLVALYEGYGLPRNSPRFRRFLGLAQSGISKADPAIWGVHTFMEPLQFPYDPNGRTEGGETKVLMMPTAGDKNVPASAGIAMGRVSGVLGSWKHDSSISKEYGWREIFKPDPRYGKSPDEYLIDVYAIEGDGRLQRYRDNPNNPNVIFDVENVSDGRAMFSCGDSDWSGRNGENKCPAAVKGSGPDCADDTECDADGARCVKGRCEVFFPIPRPENGGLRLNWAHPDGRFNAFRLPLMRPAGQHGIYNAQSFRDFDTDAYMVNFTIRFLGTRGEKVEHVDGCDCSASALPNITVDGRDMNPALFLRRNDQIDQSCQTTDLKVCSAECAAIWGIRTPAESACLMPDQDSL
;
A
#
# COMPACT_ATOMS: atom_id res chain seq x y z
N MET A 1 46.97 52.77 -26.81
CA MET A 1 47.47 53.47 -25.61
C MET A 1 46.92 52.69 -24.43
N LYS A 2 47.68 51.71 -23.94
CA LYS A 2 48.72 51.87 -22.91
C LYS A 2 48.05 52.08 -21.53
N LEU A 3 48.15 51.11 -20.64
CA LEU A 3 49.26 50.94 -19.68
C LEU A 3 48.94 51.74 -18.40
N ILE A 4 49.18 51.12 -17.25
CA ILE A 4 49.37 51.76 -15.93
C ILE A 4 48.08 52.14 -15.18
N TYR A 5 47.62 51.22 -14.34
CA TYR A 5 47.38 51.53 -12.92
C TYR A 5 48.20 50.54 -12.07
N VAL A 6 49.50 50.70 -12.21
CA VAL A 6 50.54 50.19 -11.31
C VAL A 6 51.04 51.42 -10.54
N LEU A 7 51.31 51.24 -9.24
CA LEU A 7 52.12 52.12 -8.37
C LEU A 7 51.50 53.46 -7.93
N ALA A 8 50.98 53.47 -6.69
CA ALA A 8 51.59 54.28 -5.62
C ALA A 8 50.89 54.00 -4.29
N LEU A 9 51.47 53.10 -3.49
CA LEU A 9 51.70 53.29 -2.05
C LEU A 9 52.48 52.09 -1.50
N VAL A 10 53.78 52.09 -1.79
CA VAL A 10 54.82 51.48 -0.95
C VAL A 10 55.40 52.61 -0.11
N ALA A 11 55.23 52.54 1.21
CA ALA A 11 55.93 53.28 2.28
C ALA A 11 55.11 53.02 3.56
N PHE A 12 55.52 52.31 4.61
CA PHE A 12 56.83 52.06 5.23
C PHE A 12 56.74 50.76 6.04
N GLY A 13 57.84 50.01 6.10
CA GLY A 13 57.95 48.79 6.90
C GLY A 13 58.43 49.01 8.34
N PHE A 14 58.45 47.87 9.05
CA PHE A 14 59.22 47.44 10.23
C PHE A 14 58.46 47.24 11.54
N GLY A 15 58.46 45.98 12.01
CA GLY A 15 58.12 45.59 13.39
C GLY A 15 57.79 44.10 13.54
N CYS A 16 58.82 43.26 13.74
CA CYS A 16 58.77 41.80 13.90
C CYS A 16 57.84 41.28 15.01
N GLY A 17 57.20 40.15 14.72
CA GLY A 17 56.73 39.15 15.68
C GLY A 17 56.50 37.83 14.94
N GLU A 18 57.40 36.86 15.10
CA GLU A 18 57.36 35.56 14.44
C GLU A 18 56.06 34.82 14.75
N VAL A 19 55.29 34.49 13.70
CA VAL A 19 54.37 33.33 13.73
C VAL A 19 54.86 32.40 12.64
N SER A 20 55.35 31.25 13.08
CA SER A 20 55.80 30.13 12.25
C SER A 20 54.89 29.89 11.06
N LEU A 21 55.45 30.04 9.86
CA LEU A 21 55.05 29.29 8.68
C LEU A 21 55.27 27.81 8.97
N LEU A 22 54.26 27.14 9.51
CA LEU A 22 54.10 25.70 9.36
C LEU A 22 53.30 25.45 8.09
N SER A 23 53.99 24.87 7.12
CA SER A 23 53.44 24.19 5.96
C SER A 23 52.37 23.17 6.38
N GLY A 24 51.10 23.60 6.45
CA GLY A 24 49.99 22.67 6.52
C GLY A 24 49.81 22.03 5.14
N GLU A 25 50.12 20.74 5.02
CA GLU A 25 49.65 19.92 3.92
C GLU A 25 48.14 20.16 3.76
N ARG A 26 47.72 20.70 2.61
CA ARG A 26 46.30 20.83 2.29
C ARG A 26 45.72 19.41 2.22
N SER A 27 44.94 19.00 3.21
CA SER A 27 44.37 17.64 3.27
C SER A 27 43.58 17.33 1.99
N VAL A 28 43.95 16.23 1.33
CA VAL A 28 43.49 15.82 -0.01
C VAL A 28 42.18 15.02 0.04
N GLY A 29 41.77 14.54 1.22
CA GLY A 29 40.62 13.68 1.52
C GLY A 29 40.89 12.90 2.82
N LEU A 30 40.05 11.92 3.18
CA LEU A 30 40.26 11.02 4.32
C LEU A 30 41.49 10.12 4.12
N SER A 31 41.68 9.66 2.88
CA SER A 31 42.84 8.93 2.38
C SER A 31 43.06 9.32 0.92
N LYS A 32 44.24 9.00 0.35
CA LYS A 32 44.51 9.20 -1.08
C LYS A 32 43.74 8.16 -1.89
N ARG A 33 43.21 8.55 -3.05
CA ARG A 33 42.64 7.56 -3.98
C ARG A 33 43.73 6.61 -4.50
N VAL A 34 43.31 5.42 -4.92
CA VAL A 34 44.10 4.55 -5.80
C VAL A 34 43.62 4.77 -7.23
N ASN A 35 44.53 4.64 -8.21
CA ASN A 35 44.23 4.74 -9.63
C ASN A 35 44.60 3.39 -10.26
N GLY A 36 43.62 2.50 -10.36
CA GLY A 36 43.70 1.13 -10.85
C GLY A 36 43.05 0.90 -12.22
N GLY A 37 42.41 1.92 -12.81
CA GLY A 37 41.70 1.88 -14.08
C GLY A 37 40.33 1.19 -14.04
N GLY A 38 39.68 1.12 -12.87
CA GLY A 38 38.33 0.57 -12.72
C GLY A 38 37.22 1.63 -12.87
N PRO A 39 35.94 1.27 -12.69
CA PRO A 39 34.81 2.17 -12.87
C PRO A 39 34.86 3.38 -11.95
N VAL A 40 34.64 4.58 -12.48
CA VAL A 40 34.67 5.85 -11.73
C VAL A 40 33.25 6.21 -11.30
N ILE A 41 33.10 6.61 -10.03
CA ILE A 41 31.81 7.12 -9.53
C ILE A 41 31.44 8.40 -10.29
N ILE A 42 30.21 8.45 -10.80
CA ILE A 42 29.64 9.66 -11.41
C ILE A 42 29.33 10.68 -10.31
N TYR A 43 29.82 11.90 -10.50
CA TYR A 43 29.66 12.98 -9.53
C TYR A 43 29.57 14.35 -10.22
N ASP A 44 28.36 14.70 -10.67
CA ASP A 44 28.02 16.00 -11.23
C ASP A 44 26.95 16.71 -10.39
N VAL A 45 27.40 17.62 -9.52
CA VAL A 45 26.52 18.46 -8.69
C VAL A 45 25.75 19.52 -9.48
N LEU A 46 26.12 19.76 -10.74
CA LEU A 46 25.50 20.77 -11.61
C LEU A 46 24.56 20.15 -12.65
N ALA A 47 24.46 18.82 -12.70
CA ALA A 47 23.51 18.12 -13.56
C ALA A 47 22.09 18.65 -13.33
N LYS A 48 21.31 18.73 -14.42
CA LYS A 48 19.94 19.22 -14.43
C LYS A 48 19.00 18.12 -14.93
N PRO A 49 17.74 18.06 -14.42
CA PRO A 49 17.16 18.99 -13.45
C PRO A 49 17.58 18.75 -11.98
N LEU A 50 18.18 17.59 -11.69
CA LEU A 50 18.68 17.19 -10.37
C LEU A 50 20.16 16.76 -10.48
N PRO A 51 20.99 16.95 -9.44
CA PRO A 51 22.41 16.59 -9.45
C PRO A 51 22.60 15.09 -9.66
N GLU A 52 23.62 14.68 -10.40
CA GLU A 52 23.97 13.29 -10.66
C GLU A 52 25.13 12.91 -9.74
N ILE A 53 24.79 12.63 -8.49
CA ILE A 53 25.70 12.23 -7.42
C ILE A 53 25.08 11.02 -6.71
N PRO A 54 25.86 10.28 -5.91
CA PRO A 54 25.27 9.31 -5.00
C PRO A 54 24.20 10.00 -4.14
N LEU A 55 23.04 9.37 -3.95
CA LEU A 55 21.93 9.89 -3.15
C LEU A 55 21.44 8.79 -2.20
N PRO A 56 21.02 9.10 -0.96
CA PRO A 56 21.12 10.39 -0.27
C PRO A 56 22.57 10.87 -0.06
N ASN A 57 22.76 12.19 0.03
CA ASN A 57 24.09 12.81 0.18
C ASN A 57 23.98 14.24 0.74
N ASP A 58 24.78 14.56 1.76
CA ASP A 58 24.80 15.87 2.42
C ASP A 58 25.15 17.04 1.48
N GLN A 59 25.67 16.77 0.29
CA GLN A 59 25.95 17.81 -0.74
C GLN A 59 24.68 18.30 -1.42
N ALA A 60 23.66 17.44 -1.46
CA ALA A 60 22.31 17.79 -1.88
C ALA A 60 21.50 18.41 -0.72
N THR A 61 22.17 18.98 0.28
CA THR A 61 21.54 19.70 1.39
C THR A 61 22.13 21.10 1.52
N ARG A 62 21.36 22.00 2.14
CA ARG A 62 21.82 23.32 2.59
C ARG A 62 21.87 23.34 4.12
N LEU A 63 22.79 24.11 4.67
CA LEU A 63 22.83 24.34 6.12
C LEU A 63 21.70 25.31 6.51
N ASP A 64 20.96 24.96 7.55
CA ASP A 64 19.86 25.75 8.07
C ASP A 64 19.79 25.58 9.60
N PRO A 65 20.15 26.60 10.40
CA PRO A 65 20.15 26.50 11.86
C PRO A 65 18.73 26.45 12.46
N THR A 66 17.68 26.67 11.67
CA THR A 66 16.28 26.53 12.11
C THR A 66 15.77 25.09 11.98
N SER A 67 16.53 24.23 11.31
CA SER A 67 16.23 22.81 11.17
C SER A 67 16.80 21.99 12.32
N ILE A 68 16.10 20.93 12.73
CA ILE A 68 16.49 20.04 13.83
C ILE A 68 17.86 19.41 13.62
N THR A 69 18.18 19.03 12.38
CA THR A 69 19.48 18.42 12.02
C THR A 69 20.55 19.47 11.65
N GLY A 70 20.17 20.75 11.61
CA GLY A 70 20.98 21.83 11.04
C GLY A 70 21.05 21.82 9.51
N ARG A 71 20.26 20.98 8.82
CA ARG A 71 20.24 20.82 7.36
C ARG A 71 18.81 20.82 6.81
N ARG A 72 18.66 21.20 5.55
CA ARG A 72 17.48 20.90 4.75
C ARG A 72 17.88 20.37 3.40
N LEU A 73 17.08 19.50 2.79
CA LEU A 73 17.33 19.06 1.42
C LEU A 73 17.35 20.28 0.49
N ASN A 74 18.16 20.21 -0.56
CA ASN A 74 18.40 21.28 -1.52
C ASN A 74 18.09 20.78 -2.93
N VAL A 75 16.81 20.60 -3.20
CA VAL A 75 16.27 20.12 -4.47
C VAL A 75 15.99 21.30 -5.39
N SER A 76 16.51 21.24 -6.61
CA SER A 76 16.26 22.26 -7.63
C SER A 76 14.77 22.39 -7.92
N LYS A 77 14.21 23.60 -7.83
CA LYS A 77 12.82 23.87 -8.21
C LYS A 77 12.61 24.01 -9.72
N ASN A 78 13.64 23.77 -10.54
CA ASN A 78 13.50 23.76 -11.99
C ASN A 78 12.87 22.45 -12.46
N ALA A 79 11.56 22.48 -12.74
CA ALA A 79 10.80 21.33 -13.19
C ALA A 79 9.79 21.74 -14.27
N PRO A 80 9.42 20.83 -15.20
CA PRO A 80 8.50 21.15 -16.30
C PRO A 80 7.11 21.60 -15.82
N THR A 81 6.57 20.97 -14.78
CA THR A 81 5.21 21.24 -14.28
C THR A 81 5.22 21.96 -12.93
N ALA A 82 4.19 22.76 -12.66
CA ALA A 82 3.90 23.34 -11.36
C ALA A 82 3.72 22.25 -10.33
N TYR A 83 3.05 21.16 -10.70
CA TYR A 83 2.88 19.98 -9.87
C TYR A 83 4.20 19.46 -9.30
N GLU A 84 5.19 19.19 -10.16
CA GLU A 84 6.52 18.76 -9.72
C GLU A 84 7.24 19.86 -8.91
N ARG A 85 7.07 21.14 -9.28
CA ARG A 85 7.65 22.26 -8.50
C ARG A 85 7.09 22.36 -7.08
N ARG A 86 5.81 22.01 -6.85
CA ARG A 86 5.20 21.94 -5.51
C ARG A 86 5.84 20.82 -4.70
N ALA A 87 5.87 19.60 -5.25
CA ALA A 87 6.54 18.46 -4.59
C ALA A 87 8.01 18.75 -4.24
N ARG A 88 8.78 19.33 -5.17
CA ARG A 88 10.17 19.73 -4.91
C ARG A 88 10.31 20.87 -3.90
N THR A 89 9.30 21.73 -3.77
CA THR A 89 9.27 22.75 -2.70
C THR A 89 9.08 22.09 -1.34
N GLU A 90 8.21 21.10 -1.24
CA GLU A 90 8.00 20.34 -0.01
C GLU A 90 9.21 19.46 0.35
N PHE A 91 9.88 18.85 -0.63
CA PHE A 91 11.16 18.18 -0.35
C PHE A 91 12.19 19.13 0.28
N ASN A 92 12.20 20.41 -0.10
CA ASN A 92 13.10 21.42 0.48
C ASN A 92 12.74 21.82 1.92
N SER A 93 11.58 21.41 2.44
CA SER A 93 11.18 21.58 3.84
C SER A 93 11.72 20.45 4.74
N LEU A 94 12.04 19.27 4.18
CA LEU A 94 12.58 18.16 4.93
C LEU A 94 13.94 18.51 5.57
N ASP A 95 14.08 18.15 6.84
CA ASP A 95 15.28 18.36 7.65
C ASP A 95 16.36 17.29 7.43
N GLY A 96 16.11 16.30 6.58
CA GLY A 96 17.09 15.29 6.19
C GLY A 96 16.46 14.27 5.26
N PHE A 97 17.21 13.23 4.95
CA PHE A 97 16.71 12.13 4.11
C PHE A 97 15.88 11.13 4.91
N GLY A 98 15.01 10.39 4.22
CA GLY A 98 14.24 9.29 4.80
C GLY A 98 15.15 8.20 5.36
N THR A 99 14.72 7.51 6.42
CA THR A 99 15.52 6.47 7.08
C THR A 99 15.34 5.07 6.47
N TYR A 100 14.37 4.89 5.56
CA TYR A 100 14.11 3.61 4.88
C TYR A 100 14.12 3.73 3.34
N SER A 101 14.65 4.85 2.83
CA SER A 101 14.75 5.08 1.37
C SER A 101 15.94 4.33 0.76
N PRO A 102 15.88 3.97 -0.53
CA PRO A 102 17.02 3.43 -1.27
C PRO A 102 18.20 4.41 -1.28
N ILE A 103 19.41 3.86 -1.39
CA ILE A 103 20.65 4.60 -1.62
C ILE A 103 21.15 4.26 -3.02
N THR A 104 21.38 5.24 -3.88
CA THR A 104 21.83 5.06 -5.26
C THR A 104 23.23 5.59 -5.50
N VAL A 105 24.00 4.93 -6.36
CA VAL A 105 25.31 5.39 -6.85
C VAL A 105 25.57 4.88 -8.26
N SER A 106 25.96 5.79 -9.15
CA SER A 106 26.18 5.49 -10.57
C SER A 106 27.67 5.49 -10.93
N PHE A 107 28.03 4.73 -11.96
CA PHE A 107 29.41 4.55 -12.42
C PHE A 107 29.52 4.79 -13.93
N ASP A 108 30.69 5.21 -14.40
CA ASP A 108 30.95 5.41 -15.83
C ASP A 108 31.17 4.09 -16.62
N ALA A 109 31.25 2.96 -15.91
CA ALA A 109 31.43 1.63 -16.46
C ALA A 109 30.73 0.56 -15.58
N ARG A 110 30.60 -0.65 -16.12
CA ARG A 110 29.92 -1.78 -15.46
C ARG A 110 30.70 -2.34 -14.28
N LEU A 111 29.96 -2.87 -13.31
CA LEU A 111 30.47 -3.60 -12.14
C LEU A 111 30.37 -5.12 -12.37
N ASP A 112 31.15 -5.90 -11.63
CA ASP A 112 30.95 -7.36 -11.52
C ASP A 112 29.78 -7.63 -10.57
N ILE A 113 28.58 -7.73 -11.15
CA ILE A 113 27.34 -7.95 -10.40
C ILE A 113 27.28 -9.35 -9.76
N PRO A 114 27.67 -10.44 -10.44
CA PRO A 114 27.75 -11.76 -9.81
C PRO A 114 28.68 -11.81 -8.57
N ASP A 115 29.89 -11.24 -8.64
CA ASP A 115 30.80 -11.20 -7.48
C ASP A 115 30.23 -10.34 -6.35
N LEU A 116 29.68 -9.16 -6.67
CA LEU A 116 29.04 -8.29 -5.70
C LEU A 116 27.88 -8.99 -4.97
N GLN A 117 26.99 -9.65 -5.72
CA GLN A 117 25.89 -10.41 -5.15
C GLN A 117 26.44 -11.51 -4.23
N ALA A 118 27.38 -12.34 -4.70
CA ALA A 118 27.94 -13.44 -3.93
C ALA A 118 28.50 -13.00 -2.56
N ARG A 119 29.15 -11.83 -2.48
CA ARG A 119 29.68 -11.27 -1.23
C ARG A 119 28.60 -10.84 -0.23
N HIS A 120 27.45 -10.36 -0.72
CA HIS A 120 26.36 -9.87 0.12
C HIS A 120 25.27 -10.94 0.37
N LEU A 121 25.32 -12.07 -0.33
CA LEU A 121 24.47 -13.24 -0.09
C LEU A 121 24.86 -14.01 1.20
N ASP A 122 26.10 -13.88 1.66
CA ASP A 122 26.50 -14.36 2.98
C ASP A 122 26.14 -13.32 4.08
N THR A 123 25.91 -13.78 5.31
CA THR A 123 25.53 -12.89 6.44
C THR A 123 26.72 -12.37 7.23
N ASP A 124 27.95 -12.61 6.74
CA ASP A 124 29.20 -12.14 7.35
C ASP A 124 29.62 -10.79 6.74
N PHE A 125 29.25 -9.71 7.43
CA PHE A 125 29.63 -8.35 7.05
C PHE A 125 31.15 -8.15 6.86
N THR A 126 32.03 -9.03 7.35
CA THR A 126 33.48 -8.88 7.12
C THR A 126 33.88 -9.12 5.65
N ASN A 127 33.04 -9.77 4.84
CA ASN A 127 33.25 -10.01 3.41
C ASN A 127 32.60 -8.95 2.48
N ASP A 128 31.70 -8.12 3.01
CA ASP A 128 30.96 -7.14 2.22
C ASP A 128 31.86 -6.20 1.41
N ALA A 129 31.39 -5.85 0.22
CA ALA A 129 32.03 -4.84 -0.63
C ALA A 129 31.61 -3.41 -0.26
N ILE A 130 30.46 -3.24 0.40
CA ILE A 130 29.79 -1.97 0.65
C ILE A 130 29.26 -1.94 2.07
N TYR A 131 29.48 -0.83 2.78
CA TYR A 131 28.99 -0.63 4.14
C TYR A 131 28.20 0.66 4.25
N VAL A 132 27.12 0.63 5.02
CA VAL A 132 26.41 1.82 5.50
C VAL A 132 26.55 1.86 7.02
N LEU A 133 27.27 2.86 7.52
CA LEU A 133 27.68 2.96 8.92
C LEU A 133 27.17 4.24 9.56
N ASN A 134 26.58 4.17 10.74
CA ASN A 134 26.29 5.36 11.55
C ASN A 134 27.61 5.97 12.05
N VAL A 135 27.88 7.23 11.72
CA VAL A 135 29.12 7.94 12.08
C VAL A 135 28.89 9.11 13.04
N SER A 136 27.70 9.24 13.62
CA SER A 136 27.35 10.25 14.62
C SER A 136 27.63 9.75 16.05
N PRO A 137 28.67 10.22 16.76
CA PRO A 137 29.04 9.70 18.07
C PRO A 137 28.02 9.98 19.19
N ASP A 138 27.11 10.92 18.96
CA ASP A 138 26.00 11.31 19.83
C ASP A 138 24.73 10.50 19.60
N CYS A 139 24.66 9.72 18.51
CA CYS A 139 23.55 8.84 18.20
C CYS A 139 23.68 7.50 18.93
N SER A 140 22.54 6.88 19.25
CA SER A 140 22.50 5.65 20.06
C SER A 140 23.04 4.44 19.32
N ARG A 141 22.95 4.43 17.98
CA ARG A 141 23.45 3.37 17.09
C ARG A 141 24.79 3.73 16.47
N PHE A 142 25.62 4.56 17.13
CA PHE A 142 26.94 4.91 16.63
C PHE A 142 27.79 3.67 16.28
N GLY A 143 28.33 3.64 15.06
CA GLY A 143 29.17 2.55 14.58
C GLY A 143 28.42 1.28 14.20
N GLU A 144 27.09 1.36 14.07
CA GLU A 144 26.25 0.29 13.55
C GLU A 144 26.36 0.16 12.03
N GLU A 145 26.52 -1.08 11.56
CA GLU A 145 26.29 -1.52 10.19
C GLU A 145 24.83 -1.83 9.88
N VAL A 146 24.40 -1.39 8.69
CA VAL A 146 23.03 -1.56 8.22
C VAL A 146 23.01 -2.66 7.16
N GLY A 147 22.13 -3.64 7.31
CA GLY A 147 21.94 -4.71 6.35
C GLY A 147 21.30 -4.21 5.06
N LEU A 148 21.81 -4.67 3.92
CA LEU A 148 21.37 -4.28 2.58
C LEU A 148 20.79 -5.50 1.84
N ASP A 149 19.72 -5.29 1.07
CA ASP A 149 19.28 -6.28 0.10
C ASP A 149 19.99 -6.04 -1.24
N MET A 150 20.82 -7.00 -1.64
CA MET A 150 21.61 -7.00 -2.87
C MET A 150 21.22 -8.22 -3.71
N GLY A 151 19.92 -8.36 -3.97
CA GLY A 151 19.37 -9.46 -4.75
C GLY A 151 19.17 -10.76 -3.98
N ARG A 152 18.87 -10.71 -2.66
CA ARG A 152 18.37 -11.88 -1.91
C ARG A 152 16.89 -12.12 -2.11
N GLY A 153 16.14 -11.12 -2.62
CA GLY A 153 14.71 -11.25 -2.87
C GLY A 153 13.81 -10.70 -1.76
N ARG A 154 14.30 -9.76 -0.94
CA ARG A 154 13.49 -9.12 0.11
C ARG A 154 12.53 -8.07 -0.44
N PHE A 155 12.88 -7.46 -1.58
CA PHE A 155 12.09 -6.46 -2.28
C PHE A 155 11.74 -6.90 -3.71
N PRO A 156 10.99 -8.00 -3.90
CA PRO A 156 10.56 -8.41 -5.24
C PRO A 156 9.76 -7.27 -5.89
N ILE A 157 9.83 -7.15 -7.21
CA ILE A 157 9.15 -6.11 -8.01
C ILE A 157 8.17 -6.69 -9.05
N THR A 158 7.95 -8.00 -9.04
CA THR A 158 7.03 -8.69 -9.95
C THR A 158 5.58 -8.30 -9.65
N LEU A 159 4.84 -7.93 -10.69
CA LEU A 159 3.45 -7.47 -10.65
C LEU A 159 2.49 -8.62 -10.53
N PHE A 160 1.39 -8.43 -9.79
CA PHE A 160 0.31 -9.41 -9.67
C PHE A 160 -0.72 -9.38 -10.80
N LYS A 161 -0.78 -8.30 -11.58
CA LYS A 161 -1.75 -8.07 -12.67
C LYS A 161 -1.03 -7.51 -13.90
N ARG A 162 -1.25 -8.14 -15.06
CA ARG A 162 -0.70 -7.77 -16.37
C ARG A 162 -1.64 -8.20 -17.50
N GLU A 163 -1.41 -7.73 -18.72
CA GLU A 163 -2.25 -8.11 -19.87
C GLU A 163 -2.17 -9.62 -20.10
N ARG A 164 -3.32 -10.24 -20.39
CA ARG A 164 -3.38 -11.66 -20.74
C ARG A 164 -3.15 -11.82 -22.22
N MET A 165 -2.33 -12.79 -22.59
CA MET A 165 -2.02 -13.09 -23.99
C MET A 165 -2.73 -14.38 -24.40
N GLN A 166 -3.25 -14.41 -25.63
CA GLN A 166 -3.85 -15.60 -26.24
C GLN A 166 -3.22 -15.83 -27.61
N LEU A 167 -2.71 -17.04 -27.86
CA LEU A 167 -2.09 -17.42 -29.13
C LEU A 167 -3.09 -17.19 -30.28
N ASP A 168 -2.63 -16.45 -31.29
CA ASP A 168 -3.36 -16.14 -32.52
C ASP A 168 -2.34 -15.87 -33.64
N PRO A 169 -2.06 -16.86 -34.51
CA PRO A 169 -1.07 -16.74 -35.58
C PRO A 169 -1.36 -15.62 -36.60
N ASP A 170 -2.61 -15.14 -36.65
CA ASP A 170 -3.03 -14.08 -37.57
C ASP A 170 -2.86 -12.68 -36.97
N ALA A 171 -2.59 -12.57 -35.65
CA ALA A 171 -2.31 -11.30 -34.98
C ALA A 171 -0.87 -10.81 -35.26
N PRO A 172 -0.59 -9.49 -35.16
CA PRO A 172 0.72 -8.93 -35.53
C PRO A 172 1.93 -9.61 -34.87
N ASP A 173 1.83 -9.93 -33.57
CA ASP A 173 2.91 -10.55 -32.79
C ASP A 173 2.71 -12.08 -32.61
N GLY A 174 1.74 -12.69 -33.30
CA GLY A 174 1.36 -14.10 -33.12
C GLY A 174 0.45 -14.37 -31.90
N PHE A 175 -0.02 -13.31 -31.22
CA PHE A 175 -0.99 -13.41 -30.12
C PHE A 175 -1.90 -12.17 -30.02
N THR A 176 -3.04 -12.30 -29.36
CA THR A 176 -3.90 -11.17 -28.97
C THR A 176 -3.74 -10.84 -27.49
N THR A 177 -3.90 -9.58 -27.10
CA THR A 177 -3.85 -9.14 -25.69
C THR A 177 -5.22 -8.73 -25.16
N HIS A 178 -5.53 -9.12 -23.92
CA HIS A 178 -6.85 -8.95 -23.29
C HIS A 178 -6.79 -8.66 -21.80
N GLY A 179 -7.85 -8.05 -21.28
CA GLY A 179 -8.10 -7.95 -19.83
C GLY A 179 -7.42 -6.78 -19.12
N GLY A 180 -6.82 -5.87 -19.88
CA GLY A 180 -6.03 -4.75 -19.36
C GLY A 180 -4.89 -5.21 -18.46
N ASN A 181 -4.13 -4.27 -17.92
CA ASN A 181 -3.17 -4.54 -16.84
C ASN A 181 -3.44 -3.59 -15.66
N LEU A 182 -2.38 -3.26 -14.94
CA LEU A 182 -2.42 -2.40 -13.77
C LEU A 182 -2.79 -0.93 -14.10
N LEU A 183 -2.37 -0.38 -15.26
CA LEU A 183 -2.65 1.01 -15.71
C LEU A 183 -2.58 1.28 -17.23
N PHE A 184 -2.22 0.26 -17.97
CA PHE A 184 -1.48 0.35 -19.21
C PHE A 184 -2.20 -0.37 -20.34
N ASP A 185 -3.50 -0.11 -20.49
CA ASP A 185 -4.17 -0.39 -21.76
C ASP A 185 -3.45 0.38 -22.88
N PHE A 186 -3.44 -0.20 -24.09
CA PHE A 186 -2.77 0.36 -25.26
C PHE A 186 -1.26 0.57 -25.08
N ASP A 187 -0.67 -0.08 -24.08
CA ASP A 187 0.78 -0.20 -23.94
C ASP A 187 1.33 -1.31 -24.82
N ASN A 188 2.47 -1.06 -25.43
CA ASN A 188 3.16 -2.04 -26.26
C ASN A 188 3.81 -3.15 -25.44
N GLN A 189 4.11 -2.90 -24.16
CA GLN A 189 4.62 -3.91 -23.23
C GLN A 189 3.74 -4.05 -21.97
N GLY A 190 2.42 -3.93 -22.14
CA GLY A 190 1.44 -4.13 -21.07
C GLY A 190 1.41 -5.53 -20.45
N PHE A 191 2.15 -6.48 -21.05
CA PHE A 191 2.29 -7.87 -20.63
C PHE A 191 3.58 -8.14 -19.81
N LEU A 192 4.46 -7.16 -19.62
CA LEU A 192 5.67 -7.34 -18.79
C LEU A 192 5.32 -7.65 -17.33
N ASN A 193 6.25 -8.31 -16.64
CA ASN A 193 6.11 -8.70 -15.24
C ASN A 193 6.46 -7.58 -14.25
N ASN A 194 7.00 -6.44 -14.68
CA ASN A 194 7.39 -5.33 -13.79
C ASN A 194 7.26 -3.95 -14.45
N LEU A 195 7.21 -2.89 -13.64
CA LEU A 195 7.11 -1.48 -14.10
C LEU A 195 8.45 -0.74 -14.14
N MET A 196 9.47 -1.34 -13.53
CA MET A 196 10.74 -0.68 -13.26
C MET A 196 11.71 -0.83 -14.40
N TYR A 197 11.88 -2.02 -14.96
CA TYR A 197 12.91 -2.36 -15.93
C TYR A 197 12.33 -3.12 -17.13
N SER A 198 13.00 -2.99 -18.28
CA SER A 198 12.71 -3.85 -19.44
C SER A 198 13.11 -5.30 -19.16
N GLU A 199 12.32 -6.24 -19.68
CA GLU A 199 12.51 -7.69 -19.59
C GLU A 199 12.86 -8.31 -20.95
N LEU A 200 12.91 -7.47 -21.99
CA LEU A 200 13.11 -7.87 -23.38
C LEU A 200 14.39 -7.24 -23.91
N ASN A 201 15.04 -7.95 -24.83
CA ASN A 201 16.14 -7.41 -25.60
C ASN A 201 15.62 -6.97 -26.96
N GLU A 202 15.86 -5.71 -27.30
CA GLU A 202 15.57 -5.24 -28.66
C GLU A 202 16.71 -5.61 -29.61
N PRO A 203 16.40 -6.32 -30.71
CA PRO A 203 17.43 -6.86 -31.59
C PRO A 203 18.09 -5.77 -32.42
N ASP A 204 19.39 -5.94 -32.68
CA ASP A 204 20.12 -5.18 -33.70
C ASP A 204 20.14 -5.98 -35.01
N THR A 205 18.99 -6.07 -35.67
CA THR A 205 18.75 -7.00 -36.78
C THR A 205 19.67 -6.76 -37.98
N ASN A 206 20.05 -5.50 -38.21
CA ASN A 206 20.93 -5.12 -39.31
C ASN A 206 22.39 -4.88 -38.86
N GLY A 207 22.66 -4.88 -37.55
CA GLY A 207 23.99 -4.73 -36.95
C GLY A 207 24.62 -3.36 -37.12
N ASP A 208 23.84 -2.31 -37.40
CA ASP A 208 24.35 -0.95 -37.58
C ASP A 208 24.42 -0.15 -36.27
N GLY A 209 23.89 -0.69 -35.17
CA GLY A 209 23.87 -0.07 -33.85
C GLY A 209 22.85 1.07 -33.71
N VAL A 210 21.98 1.27 -34.69
CA VAL A 210 20.91 2.27 -34.71
C VAL A 210 19.58 1.55 -34.57
N LEU A 211 18.81 1.90 -33.55
CA LEU A 211 17.47 1.35 -33.36
C LEU A 211 16.57 1.72 -34.54
N GLN A 212 16.09 0.71 -35.26
CA GLN A 212 15.09 0.89 -36.31
C GLN A 212 13.68 0.85 -35.70
N VAL A 213 12.70 1.50 -36.34
CA VAL A 213 11.29 1.47 -35.89
C VAL A 213 10.73 0.04 -35.78
N ALA A 214 11.25 -0.91 -36.57
CA ALA A 214 10.85 -2.32 -36.50
C ALA A 214 11.60 -3.14 -35.43
N GLU A 215 12.69 -2.61 -34.88
CA GLU A 215 13.45 -3.20 -33.76
C GLU A 215 12.96 -2.71 -32.40
N ASP A 216 12.42 -1.49 -32.39
CA ASP A 216 11.84 -0.78 -31.25
C ASP A 216 10.45 -1.35 -30.92
N ILE A 217 10.42 -2.29 -29.98
CA ILE A 217 9.22 -3.06 -29.62
C ILE A 217 8.19 -2.14 -28.96
N ASP A 218 8.64 -1.18 -28.16
CA ASP A 218 7.75 -0.27 -27.46
C ASP A 218 7.61 1.12 -28.07
N GLN A 219 8.42 1.41 -29.09
CA GLN A 219 8.37 2.61 -29.93
C GLN A 219 8.70 3.88 -29.17
N ASP A 220 9.61 3.79 -28.19
CA ASP A 220 10.08 4.90 -27.38
C ASP A 220 11.38 5.55 -27.90
N GLY A 221 12.03 4.92 -28.89
CA GLY A 221 13.27 5.36 -29.52
C GLY A 221 14.55 5.03 -28.74
N VAL A 222 14.47 4.23 -27.67
CA VAL A 222 15.57 3.80 -26.81
C VAL A 222 15.75 2.30 -26.95
N ARG A 223 16.95 1.87 -27.36
CA ARG A 223 17.20 0.42 -27.53
C ARG A 223 17.22 -0.28 -26.18
N ASP A 224 16.19 -1.06 -25.92
CA ASP A 224 15.96 -1.75 -24.66
C ASP A 224 16.86 -2.99 -24.50
N ARG A 225 17.25 -3.24 -23.25
CA ARG A 225 17.92 -4.49 -22.84
C ARG A 225 17.31 -5.01 -21.55
N ALA A 226 17.15 -6.33 -21.48
CA ALA A 226 16.62 -6.98 -20.30
C ALA A 226 17.54 -6.75 -19.09
N ASN A 227 16.99 -6.28 -17.97
CA ASN A 227 17.76 -5.99 -16.75
C ASN A 227 18.00 -7.25 -15.90
N PHE A 228 18.61 -8.26 -16.52
CA PHE A 228 18.90 -9.57 -15.94
C PHE A 228 20.39 -9.71 -15.59
N ILE A 229 20.73 -10.68 -14.72
CA ILE A 229 22.14 -11.04 -14.45
C ILE A 229 22.84 -11.42 -15.77
N ASP A 230 22.21 -12.29 -16.54
CA ASP A 230 22.52 -12.55 -17.94
C ASP A 230 21.36 -12.00 -18.79
N PRO A 231 21.57 -10.96 -19.61
CA PRO A 231 20.53 -10.38 -20.46
C PRO A 231 19.80 -11.41 -21.33
N SER A 232 20.45 -12.53 -21.68
CA SER A 232 19.87 -13.57 -22.55
C SER A 232 19.14 -14.70 -21.80
N ALA A 233 19.11 -14.67 -20.45
CA ALA A 233 18.64 -15.78 -19.63
C ALA A 233 17.24 -16.31 -20.01
N CYS A 234 16.34 -15.42 -20.45
CA CYS A 234 14.94 -15.74 -20.72
C CYS A 234 14.54 -15.66 -22.21
N ASP A 235 15.50 -15.50 -23.12
CA ASP A 235 15.24 -15.29 -24.56
C ASP A 235 14.50 -16.47 -25.22
N SER A 236 14.72 -17.70 -24.73
CA SER A 236 14.11 -18.90 -25.32
C SER A 236 12.60 -19.01 -25.11
N ASN A 237 12.04 -18.25 -24.16
CA ASN A 237 10.64 -18.30 -23.79
C ASN A 237 9.99 -16.90 -23.79
N THR A 238 10.52 -15.92 -24.52
CA THR A 238 9.81 -14.63 -24.64
C THR A 238 8.40 -14.83 -25.20
N PRO A 239 7.45 -13.92 -24.97
CA PRO A 239 6.11 -14.04 -25.55
C PRO A 239 6.13 -14.31 -27.07
N PHE A 240 7.05 -13.67 -27.78
CA PHE A 240 7.27 -13.88 -29.21
C PHE A 240 7.81 -15.29 -29.52
N ALA A 241 8.85 -15.75 -28.80
CA ALA A 241 9.38 -17.11 -28.96
C ALA A 241 8.35 -18.20 -28.63
N CYS A 242 7.51 -17.97 -27.61
CA CYS A 242 6.40 -18.85 -27.27
C CYS A 242 5.36 -18.92 -28.39
N ALA A 243 5.03 -17.77 -29.02
CA ALA A 243 4.06 -17.72 -30.11
C ALA A 243 4.58 -18.44 -31.37
N GLU A 244 5.88 -18.35 -31.65
CA GLU A 244 6.52 -19.07 -32.77
C GLU A 244 6.58 -20.58 -32.58
N THR A 245 6.79 -21.05 -31.35
CA THR A 245 7.09 -22.47 -31.06
C THR A 245 5.85 -23.30 -30.73
N CYS A 246 4.77 -22.68 -30.26
CA CYS A 246 3.58 -23.39 -29.80
C CYS A 246 2.50 -23.56 -30.88
N SER A 247 1.84 -24.72 -30.87
CA SER A 247 0.74 -25.04 -31.80
C SER A 247 -0.66 -24.70 -31.27
N ASP A 248 -0.80 -24.46 -29.96
CA ASP A 248 -2.07 -24.14 -29.31
C ASP A 248 -1.87 -23.29 -28.05
N ASN A 249 -2.99 -22.79 -27.50
CA ASN A 249 -2.99 -21.97 -26.29
C ASN A 249 -2.52 -22.72 -25.04
N THR A 250 -2.62 -24.05 -24.98
CA THR A 250 -2.18 -24.81 -23.80
C THR A 250 -0.65 -24.79 -23.72
N CYS A 251 0.02 -25.08 -24.85
CA CYS A 251 1.47 -24.92 -24.98
C CYS A 251 1.88 -23.48 -24.67
N PHE A 252 1.18 -22.50 -25.27
CA PHE A 252 1.52 -21.09 -25.15
C PHE A 252 1.48 -20.61 -23.70
N GLN A 253 0.41 -20.91 -22.94
CA GLN A 253 0.33 -20.54 -21.52
C GLN A 253 1.38 -21.23 -20.67
N ALA A 254 1.73 -22.49 -20.97
CA ALA A 254 2.79 -23.19 -20.26
C ALA A 254 4.17 -22.54 -20.52
N CYS A 255 4.45 -22.15 -21.77
CA CYS A 255 5.65 -21.42 -22.15
C CYS A 255 5.74 -20.05 -21.45
N LEU A 256 4.64 -19.28 -21.45
CA LEU A 256 4.56 -17.99 -20.73
C LEU A 256 4.77 -18.16 -19.22
N THR A 257 4.26 -19.23 -18.62
CA THR A 257 4.49 -19.50 -17.19
C THR A 257 5.97 -19.83 -16.90
N GLU A 258 6.67 -20.49 -17.83
CA GLU A 258 8.12 -20.67 -17.74
C GLU A 258 8.88 -19.35 -17.90
N HIS A 259 8.44 -18.49 -18.83
CA HIS A 259 8.99 -17.15 -19.01
C HIS A 259 8.89 -16.32 -17.73
N ASP A 260 7.72 -16.21 -17.13
CA ASP A 260 7.51 -15.39 -15.94
C ASP A 260 8.37 -15.84 -14.76
N ARG A 261 8.53 -17.16 -14.58
CA ARG A 261 9.45 -17.71 -13.57
C ARG A 261 10.89 -17.32 -13.88
N CYS A 262 11.31 -17.48 -15.14
CA CYS A 262 12.64 -17.10 -15.56
C CYS A 262 12.91 -15.61 -15.27
N VAL A 263 11.96 -14.73 -15.59
CA VAL A 263 12.05 -13.30 -15.29
C VAL A 263 12.18 -13.08 -13.78
N ALA A 264 11.29 -13.68 -12.98
CA ALA A 264 11.32 -13.55 -11.52
C ALA A 264 12.66 -14.01 -10.91
N ASP A 265 13.29 -15.04 -11.48
CA ASP A 265 14.54 -15.62 -11.00
C ASP A 265 15.80 -14.84 -11.44
N ASN A 266 15.74 -14.15 -12.58
CA ASN A 266 16.90 -13.49 -13.19
C ASN A 266 16.87 -11.96 -13.13
N LEU A 267 15.72 -11.35 -12.78
CA LEU A 267 15.56 -9.90 -12.69
C LEU A 267 16.44 -9.30 -11.59
N VAL A 268 17.35 -8.42 -12.01
CA VAL A 268 18.19 -7.65 -11.10
C VAL A 268 17.45 -6.37 -10.74
N ASN A 269 17.20 -6.14 -9.45
CA ASN A 269 16.52 -4.93 -8.97
C ASN A 269 17.43 -4.02 -8.11
N PHE A 270 18.65 -4.47 -7.80
CA PHE A 270 19.65 -3.73 -7.04
C PHE A 270 20.74 -3.10 -7.93
N TYR A 271 20.69 -3.31 -9.26
CA TYR A 271 21.56 -2.68 -10.24
C TYR A 271 20.81 -2.42 -11.55
N GLU A 272 20.96 -1.23 -12.10
CA GLU A 272 20.38 -0.79 -13.36
C GLU A 272 21.48 -0.72 -14.42
N TYR A 273 21.44 -1.63 -15.39
CA TYR A 273 22.46 -1.72 -16.45
C TYR A 273 22.43 -0.54 -17.41
N GLU A 274 21.28 0.13 -17.56
CA GLU A 274 21.09 1.25 -18.48
C GLU A 274 21.97 2.46 -18.10
N THR A 275 22.07 2.78 -16.80
CA THR A 275 22.90 3.91 -16.33
C THR A 275 24.06 3.48 -15.42
N ASN A 276 24.32 2.17 -15.32
CA ASN A 276 25.28 1.59 -14.38
C ASN A 276 25.06 2.10 -12.95
N THR A 277 23.81 2.05 -12.49
CA THR A 277 23.43 2.56 -11.17
C THR A 277 23.18 1.42 -10.21
N LEU A 278 23.91 1.41 -9.11
CA LEU A 278 23.65 0.53 -7.97
C LEU A 278 22.56 1.13 -7.08
N VAL A 279 21.64 0.28 -6.61
CA VAL A 279 20.51 0.62 -5.73
C VAL A 279 20.60 -0.24 -4.47
N LEU A 280 21.08 0.36 -3.38
CA LEU A 280 21.20 -0.29 -2.07
C LEU A 280 19.92 -0.08 -1.27
N ARG A 281 19.34 -1.17 -0.75
CA ARG A 281 18.08 -1.13 -0.02
C ARG A 281 18.29 -1.55 1.43
N PRO A 282 18.22 -0.62 2.40
CA PRO A 282 18.25 -0.96 3.82
C PRO A 282 17.13 -1.94 4.16
N ILE A 283 17.42 -3.00 4.91
CA ILE A 283 16.40 -3.99 5.32
C ILE A 283 15.76 -3.66 6.67
N TRP A 284 16.25 -2.61 7.34
CA TRP A 284 15.60 -1.95 8.47
C TRP A 284 15.90 -0.44 8.44
N PRO A 285 15.11 0.40 9.12
CA PRO A 285 15.32 1.83 9.10
C PRO A 285 16.60 2.24 9.82
N LEU A 286 17.27 3.23 9.23
CA LEU A 286 18.36 3.98 9.84
C LEU A 286 17.85 4.76 11.07
N GLU A 287 18.72 5.01 12.05
CA GLU A 287 18.45 5.98 13.12
C GLU A 287 18.16 7.36 12.52
N GLN A 288 17.06 7.99 12.94
CA GLN A 288 16.69 9.35 12.55
C GLN A 288 17.63 10.40 13.17
N LYS A 289 17.75 11.58 12.55
CA LYS A 289 18.58 12.71 13.01
C LYS A 289 20.09 12.40 13.13
N CYS A 290 20.58 11.40 12.40
CA CYS A 290 21.96 10.92 12.48
C CYS A 290 22.68 10.99 11.13
N THR A 291 24.00 11.13 11.15
CA THR A 291 24.83 11.10 9.95
C THR A 291 25.35 9.70 9.70
N TYR A 292 25.13 9.21 8.49
CA TYR A 292 25.62 7.93 7.99
C TYR A 292 26.74 8.14 6.97
N ALA A 293 27.68 7.20 6.94
CA ALA A 293 28.68 7.07 5.90
C ALA A 293 28.36 5.85 5.04
N VAL A 294 28.34 6.05 3.73
CA VAL A 294 28.37 4.93 2.77
C VAL A 294 29.82 4.74 2.35
N VAL A 295 30.31 3.51 2.45
CA VAL A 295 31.70 3.14 2.18
C VAL A 295 31.71 2.08 1.09
N LEU A 296 32.19 2.45 -0.10
CA LEU A 296 32.56 1.50 -1.15
C LEU A 296 34.01 1.09 -0.89
N THR A 297 34.24 -0.21 -0.70
CA THR A 297 35.59 -0.76 -0.53
C THR A 297 36.22 -1.08 -1.88
N LYS A 298 37.52 -1.37 -1.88
CA LYS A 298 38.23 -1.89 -3.05
C LYS A 298 37.80 -3.30 -3.48
N ARG A 299 36.92 -3.96 -2.72
CA ARG A 299 36.31 -5.24 -3.10
C ARG A 299 35.17 -5.05 -4.11
N LEU A 300 34.67 -3.83 -4.29
CA LEU A 300 33.74 -3.52 -5.37
C LEU A 300 34.56 -3.31 -6.66
N THR A 301 34.43 -4.23 -7.60
CA THR A 301 35.24 -4.28 -8.83
C THR A 301 34.37 -4.32 -10.09
N ASP A 302 35.01 -4.13 -11.24
CA ASP A 302 34.48 -4.57 -12.54
C ASP A 302 34.82 -6.05 -12.82
N GLU A 303 34.38 -6.53 -13.97
CA GLU A 303 34.60 -7.90 -14.47
C GLU A 303 36.09 -8.25 -14.70
N ASP A 304 37.00 -7.27 -14.67
CA ASP A 304 38.45 -7.45 -14.80
C ASP A 304 39.17 -7.39 -13.43
N ASP A 305 38.45 -7.53 -12.32
CA ASP A 305 38.94 -7.39 -10.94
C ASP A 305 39.54 -6.00 -10.61
N ARG A 306 39.17 -4.94 -11.35
CA ARG A 306 39.66 -3.58 -11.08
C ARG A 306 38.72 -2.86 -10.10
N PRO A 307 39.22 -2.37 -8.95
CA PRO A 307 38.40 -1.65 -7.98
C PRO A 307 37.79 -0.37 -8.53
N VAL A 308 36.59 -0.03 -8.08
CA VAL A 308 35.97 1.28 -8.36
C VAL A 308 36.83 2.44 -7.87
N GLU A 309 36.65 3.62 -8.47
CA GLU A 309 37.52 4.78 -8.25
C GLU A 309 36.79 6.05 -7.85
N SER A 310 37.39 6.78 -6.91
CA SER A 310 36.92 8.12 -6.59
C SER A 310 37.21 9.13 -7.70
N PRO A 311 36.22 9.97 -8.08
CA PRO A 311 36.44 11.09 -8.99
C PRO A 311 37.33 12.18 -8.38
N PHE A 312 37.60 12.15 -7.06
CA PHE A 312 38.43 13.11 -6.35
C PHE A 312 39.88 12.63 -6.18
N PRO A 313 40.84 13.54 -5.88
CA PRO A 313 42.20 13.14 -5.51
C PRO A 313 42.30 12.32 -4.21
N GLY A 314 41.29 12.39 -3.34
CA GLY A 314 41.12 11.53 -2.18
C GLY A 314 39.91 10.61 -2.34
N VAL A 315 39.65 9.73 -1.38
CA VAL A 315 38.54 8.77 -1.44
C VAL A 315 37.14 9.37 -1.19
N ASN A 316 37.01 10.70 -1.05
CA ASN A 316 35.74 11.35 -0.72
C ASN A 316 35.73 12.84 -1.10
N PRO A 317 34.54 13.48 -1.19
CA PRO A 317 34.42 14.94 -1.30
C PRO A 317 35.06 15.65 -0.10
N ARG A 318 35.89 16.67 -0.36
CA ARG A 318 36.73 17.31 0.67
C ARG A 318 35.96 17.82 1.89
N ASN A 319 34.79 18.41 1.68
CA ASN A 319 33.92 18.96 2.72
C ASN A 319 33.22 17.91 3.59
N GLN A 320 33.23 16.63 3.22
CA GLN A 320 32.73 15.52 4.06
C GLN A 320 33.82 14.83 4.89
N THR A 321 35.10 15.14 4.64
CA THR A 321 36.24 14.50 5.32
C THR A 321 36.13 14.53 6.85
N LYS A 322 35.57 15.62 7.43
CA LYS A 322 35.40 15.73 8.89
C LYS A 322 34.40 14.69 9.42
N ALA A 323 33.26 14.54 8.75
CA ALA A 323 32.20 13.62 9.14
C ALA A 323 32.61 12.15 8.96
N LEU A 324 33.51 11.86 8.02
CA LEU A 324 34.04 10.51 7.76
C LEU A 324 35.19 10.08 8.69
N LYS A 325 35.72 10.95 9.55
CA LYS A 325 36.83 10.61 10.47
C LYS A 325 36.56 9.39 11.37
N PRO A 326 35.33 9.18 11.90
CA PRO A 326 35.01 8.00 12.70
C PRO A 326 35.25 6.66 11.97
N LEU A 327 35.30 6.63 10.64
CA LEU A 327 35.61 5.38 9.92
C LEU A 327 36.97 4.77 10.30
N ALA A 328 37.93 5.59 10.76
CA ALA A 328 39.23 5.09 11.20
C ALA A 328 39.15 4.17 12.42
N GLU A 329 38.14 4.34 13.28
CA GLU A 329 37.89 3.49 14.46
C GLU A 329 36.84 2.40 14.19
N LEU A 330 35.94 2.61 13.23
CA LEU A 330 34.85 1.68 12.93
C LEU A 330 35.28 0.54 11.98
N LEU A 331 36.03 0.84 10.92
CA LEU A 331 36.42 -0.14 9.90
C LEU A 331 37.24 -1.35 10.39
N PRO A 332 38.12 -1.23 11.40
CA PRO A 332 38.88 -2.38 11.90
C PRO A 332 38.02 -3.55 12.38
N LYS A 333 36.73 -3.34 12.70
CA LYS A 333 35.79 -4.42 13.04
C LYS A 333 35.54 -5.40 11.89
N TYR A 334 35.73 -4.95 10.64
CA TYR A 334 35.48 -5.73 9.42
C TYR A 334 36.78 -6.12 8.71
N ASP A 335 37.91 -6.11 9.43
CA ASP A 335 39.25 -6.35 8.89
C ASP A 335 39.65 -5.34 7.78
N LEU A 336 39.14 -4.10 7.87
CA LEU A 336 39.38 -3.01 6.93
C LEU A 336 40.09 -1.82 7.60
N GLY A 337 40.87 -1.08 6.81
CA GLY A 337 41.43 0.21 7.17
C GLY A 337 41.07 1.31 6.17
N LEU A 338 41.50 2.55 6.44
CA LEU A 338 41.29 3.69 5.53
C LEU A 338 41.93 3.48 4.15
N SER A 339 42.92 2.59 4.04
CA SER A 339 43.55 2.21 2.78
C SER A 339 42.65 1.34 1.91
N ASP A 340 41.61 0.72 2.47
CA ASP A 340 40.74 -0.23 1.76
C ASP A 340 39.48 0.43 1.19
N ILE A 341 39.27 1.71 1.52
CA ILE A 341 38.21 2.53 0.96
C ILE A 341 38.56 2.88 -0.50
N ALA A 342 37.62 2.60 -1.40
CA ALA A 342 37.66 3.09 -2.79
C ALA A 342 36.96 4.46 -2.89
N PHE A 343 35.77 4.57 -2.31
CA PHE A 343 35.03 5.82 -2.22
C PHE A 343 34.13 5.86 -0.98
N ALA A 344 33.93 7.03 -0.39
CA ALA A 344 32.97 7.22 0.71
C ALA A 344 32.31 8.60 0.66
N TRP A 345 31.05 8.66 1.11
CA TRP A 345 30.30 9.91 1.29
C TRP A 345 29.41 9.85 2.53
N THR A 346 28.86 10.99 2.93
CA THR A 346 27.92 11.06 4.06
C THR A 346 26.56 11.60 3.65
N PHE A 347 25.54 11.21 4.41
CA PHE A 347 24.21 11.80 4.39
C PHE A 347 23.62 11.83 5.80
N THR A 348 22.69 12.75 6.04
CA THR A 348 22.03 12.92 7.34
C THR A 348 20.54 12.59 7.23
N THR A 349 20.05 11.71 8.11
CA THR A 349 18.63 11.36 8.20
C THR A 349 17.84 12.48 8.90
N GLY A 350 16.59 12.69 8.50
CA GLY A 350 15.70 13.72 9.08
C GLY A 350 15.05 13.29 10.39
N ASP A 351 14.22 14.15 10.97
CA ASP A 351 13.28 13.81 12.05
C ASP A 351 12.03 13.15 11.46
N MET A 352 11.76 11.90 11.85
CA MET A 352 10.69 11.10 11.26
C MET A 352 9.42 11.08 12.11
N THR A 353 9.55 11.10 13.44
CA THR A 353 8.44 10.90 14.39
C THR A 353 8.03 12.16 15.15
N GLY A 354 8.91 13.17 15.21
CA GLY A 354 8.79 14.31 16.11
C GLY A 354 7.49 15.11 16.00
N ASP A 355 6.88 15.17 14.81
CA ASP A 355 5.62 15.89 14.59
C ASP A 355 4.46 15.26 15.36
N ILE A 356 4.27 13.94 15.27
CA ILE A 356 3.21 13.23 15.99
C ILE A 356 3.52 13.20 17.49
N GLU A 357 4.79 13.03 17.88
CA GLU A 357 5.20 13.11 19.29
C GLU A 357 4.82 14.47 19.91
N ALA A 358 5.05 15.57 19.19
CA ALA A 358 4.73 16.92 19.65
C ALA A 358 3.22 17.20 19.70
N ILE A 359 2.45 16.77 18.69
CA ILE A 359 0.98 16.90 18.69
C ILE A 359 0.40 16.11 19.85
N ARG A 360 0.86 14.87 20.05
CA ARG A 360 0.43 14.02 21.15
C ARG A 360 0.74 14.69 22.48
N ALA A 361 1.96 15.18 22.70
CA ALA A 361 2.30 15.94 23.91
C ALA A 361 1.35 17.12 24.13
N GLY A 362 1.03 17.85 23.06
CA GLY A 362 0.09 18.96 23.07
C GLY A 362 -1.32 18.60 23.53
N LEU A 363 -1.88 17.48 23.03
CA LEU A 363 -3.18 16.96 23.46
C LEU A 363 -3.20 16.62 24.97
N TYR A 364 -2.05 16.27 25.56
CA TYR A 364 -1.89 16.05 26.99
C TYR A 364 -1.45 17.30 27.78
N GLY A 365 -1.40 18.47 27.14
CA GLY A 365 -1.10 19.76 27.79
C GLY A 365 0.38 20.01 28.01
N SER A 366 1.25 19.32 27.26
CA SER A 366 2.70 19.41 27.35
C SER A 366 3.34 19.79 26.02
N GLY A 367 4.62 20.19 26.05
CA GLY A 367 5.37 20.52 24.85
C GLY A 367 4.92 21.84 24.17
N PRO A 368 5.37 22.09 22.94
CA PRO A 368 5.13 23.35 22.23
C PRO A 368 3.66 23.60 21.86
N PHE A 369 2.84 22.54 21.84
CA PHE A 369 1.43 22.61 21.42
C PHE A 369 0.45 22.36 22.57
N SER A 370 0.83 22.70 23.81
CA SER A 370 0.01 22.44 25.01
C SER A 370 -1.42 23.02 24.96
N GLN A 371 -1.67 24.02 24.11
CA GLN A 371 -3.01 24.58 23.88
C GLN A 371 -4.02 23.54 23.35
N LEU A 372 -3.56 22.51 22.64
CA LEU A 372 -4.43 21.47 22.06
C LEU A 372 -5.24 20.75 23.14
N GLN A 373 -4.71 20.57 24.35
CA GLN A 373 -5.46 19.96 25.46
C GLN A 373 -6.74 20.73 25.79
N THR A 374 -6.67 22.07 25.81
CA THR A 374 -7.81 22.93 26.13
C THR A 374 -8.77 23.08 24.97
N GLU A 375 -8.27 23.01 23.73
CA GLU A 375 -9.09 23.13 22.52
C GLU A 375 -9.75 21.80 22.15
N PHE A 376 -9.20 20.66 22.52
CA PHE A 376 -9.76 19.33 22.27
C PHE A 376 -9.91 18.52 23.57
N PRO A 377 -10.75 18.97 24.53
CA PRO A 377 -10.89 18.35 25.84
C PRO A 377 -11.67 17.03 25.79
N THR A 378 -11.24 16.00 26.52
CA THR A 378 -11.89 14.68 26.48
C THR A 378 -13.35 14.68 26.98
N GLU A 379 -13.69 15.57 27.90
CA GLU A 379 -14.99 15.60 28.60
C GLU A 379 -16.14 16.15 27.76
N THR A 380 -15.85 16.92 26.71
CA THR A 380 -16.87 17.55 25.87
C THR A 380 -16.66 17.32 24.39
N SER A 381 -15.60 16.61 23.99
CA SER A 381 -15.31 16.39 22.57
C SER A 381 -16.24 15.36 21.95
N MET A 382 -16.78 14.39 22.70
CA MET A 382 -17.60 13.30 22.17
C MET A 382 -19.10 13.59 22.29
N THR A 383 -19.84 13.34 21.22
CA THR A 383 -21.31 13.48 21.15
C THR A 383 -21.91 12.23 20.50
N LEU A 384 -22.79 11.54 21.23
CA LEU A 384 -23.57 10.43 20.70
C LEU A 384 -24.70 10.95 19.81
N TRP A 385 -25.02 10.23 18.75
CA TRP A 385 -26.20 10.52 17.94
C TRP A 385 -27.46 9.97 18.60
N PRO A 386 -28.47 10.82 18.89
CA PRO A 386 -29.81 10.34 19.22
C PRO A 386 -30.36 9.44 18.11
N LEU A 387 -31.07 8.37 18.45
CA LEU A 387 -31.66 7.49 17.44
C LEU A 387 -32.66 8.21 16.54
N ASN A 388 -33.37 9.21 17.08
CA ASN A 388 -34.26 10.11 16.32
C ASN A 388 -33.54 10.92 15.25
N ASP A 389 -32.26 11.21 15.45
CA ASP A 389 -31.52 11.95 14.44
C ASP A 389 -31.13 11.01 13.28
N LEU A 390 -31.12 9.69 13.48
CA LEU A 390 -30.66 8.70 12.51
C LEU A 390 -31.79 8.06 11.68
N SER A 391 -33.05 8.38 11.99
CA SER A 391 -34.24 7.76 11.41
C SER A 391 -35.39 8.76 11.31
N GLU A 392 -36.30 8.58 10.34
CA GLU A 392 -37.55 9.36 10.25
C GLU A 392 -38.63 8.89 11.24
N LEU A 393 -38.55 7.65 11.72
CA LEU A 393 -39.41 7.12 12.79
C LEU A 393 -38.95 7.58 14.18
N GLU A 394 -39.89 7.67 15.13
CA GLU A 394 -39.60 8.04 16.51
C GLU A 394 -38.97 6.89 17.31
N TYR A 395 -37.81 7.16 17.89
CA TYR A 395 -37.03 6.34 18.79
C TYR A 395 -36.67 7.12 20.06
N SER A 396 -36.23 6.42 21.09
CA SER A 396 -35.67 7.04 22.30
C SER A 396 -34.26 6.55 22.56
N GLY A 397 -33.45 7.36 23.23
CA GLY A 397 -32.06 7.01 23.55
C GLY A 397 -31.08 7.18 22.39
N THR A 398 -29.93 6.53 22.53
CA THR A 398 -28.75 6.64 21.64
C THR A 398 -28.20 5.28 21.21
N MET A 399 -28.84 4.19 21.64
CA MET A 399 -28.36 2.82 21.42
C MET A 399 -29.46 1.95 20.82
N ILE A 400 -29.15 1.30 19.71
CA ILE A 400 -29.98 0.29 19.06
C ILE A 400 -29.78 -1.03 19.81
N ASP A 401 -30.87 -1.75 20.09
CA ASP A 401 -30.81 -3.08 20.68
C ASP A 401 -29.98 -4.04 19.81
N GLY A 402 -29.11 -4.83 20.44
CA GLY A 402 -28.15 -5.67 19.73
C GLY A 402 -28.80 -6.80 18.93
N ALA A 403 -29.88 -7.40 19.44
CA ALA A 403 -30.61 -8.46 18.74
C ALA A 403 -31.37 -7.89 17.53
N CYS A 404 -32.03 -6.74 17.72
CA CYS A 404 -32.72 -6.03 16.65
C CYS A 404 -31.74 -5.60 15.54
N GLY A 405 -30.63 -4.96 15.92
CA GLY A 405 -29.62 -4.51 14.97
C GLY A 405 -28.91 -5.67 14.26
N GLY A 406 -28.55 -6.72 14.99
CA GLY A 406 -27.92 -7.93 14.44
C GLY A 406 -28.82 -8.67 13.45
N GLY A 407 -30.11 -8.82 13.75
CA GLY A 407 -31.09 -9.39 12.83
C GLY A 407 -31.25 -8.57 11.55
N ALA A 408 -31.29 -7.25 11.66
CA ALA A 408 -31.38 -6.35 10.52
C ALA A 408 -30.15 -6.41 9.61
N VAL A 409 -28.94 -6.38 10.19
CA VAL A 409 -27.67 -6.50 9.43
C VAL A 409 -27.57 -7.87 8.74
N SER A 410 -27.97 -8.95 9.42
CA SER A 410 -27.97 -10.31 8.85
C SER A 410 -28.89 -10.42 7.63
N LEU A 411 -30.10 -9.86 7.71
CA LEU A 411 -31.05 -9.86 6.60
C LEU A 411 -30.58 -8.97 5.44
N TYR A 412 -30.01 -7.79 5.75
CA TYR A 412 -29.42 -6.92 4.74
C TYR A 412 -28.33 -7.65 3.93
N TRP A 413 -27.45 -8.40 4.61
CA TRP A 413 -26.42 -9.20 3.96
C TRP A 413 -26.98 -10.35 3.09
N ASN A 414 -28.03 -11.04 3.55
CA ASN A 414 -28.65 -12.13 2.78
C ASN A 414 -29.13 -11.69 1.40
N ILE A 415 -29.77 -10.51 1.35
CA ILE A 415 -30.50 -10.02 0.18
C ILE A 415 -29.64 -9.09 -0.67
N GLY A 416 -28.84 -8.25 -0.03
CA GLY A 416 -28.09 -7.17 -0.69
C GLY A 416 -26.70 -7.56 -1.22
N MET A 417 -26.11 -8.68 -0.80
CA MET A 417 -24.70 -8.99 -1.06
C MET A 417 -24.39 -10.32 -1.78
N ASP A 418 -25.42 -11.05 -2.21
CA ASP A 418 -25.30 -12.38 -2.83
C ASP A 418 -24.36 -13.37 -2.10
N GLU A 419 -24.37 -13.35 -0.77
CA GLU A 419 -23.41 -14.10 0.04
C GLU A 419 -23.75 -15.61 0.17
N TRP A 420 -22.76 -16.45 0.45
CA TRP A 420 -22.95 -17.89 0.64
C TRP A 420 -23.74 -18.21 1.92
N GLU A 421 -24.62 -19.21 1.87
CA GLU A 421 -25.51 -19.59 2.99
C GLU A 421 -24.74 -19.82 4.31
N ALA A 422 -23.61 -20.52 4.24
CA ALA A 422 -22.81 -20.84 5.43
C ALA A 422 -22.17 -19.57 6.06
N ASN A 423 -21.76 -18.61 5.22
CA ASN A 423 -21.20 -17.33 5.67
C ASN A 423 -22.26 -16.46 6.32
N LEU A 424 -23.47 -16.44 5.76
CA LEU A 424 -24.62 -15.73 6.34
C LEU A 424 -25.00 -16.30 7.71
N CYS A 425 -25.03 -17.63 7.85
CA CYS A 425 -25.26 -18.26 9.14
C CYS A 425 -24.18 -17.90 10.16
N ALA A 426 -22.91 -17.90 9.76
CA ALA A 426 -21.79 -17.49 10.63
C ALA A 426 -21.88 -16.02 11.05
N LEU A 427 -22.28 -15.15 10.14
CA LEU A 427 -22.51 -13.73 10.43
C LEU A 427 -23.67 -13.54 11.43
N GLU A 428 -24.81 -14.23 11.23
CA GLU A 428 -25.95 -14.18 12.15
C GLU A 428 -25.55 -14.67 13.56
N ALA A 429 -24.79 -15.77 13.64
CA ALA A 429 -24.28 -16.28 14.91
C ALA A 429 -23.35 -15.28 15.62
N ASP A 430 -22.48 -14.60 14.88
CA ASP A 430 -21.64 -13.56 15.43
C ASP A 430 -22.48 -12.38 15.94
N LEU A 431 -23.37 -11.86 15.11
CA LEU A 431 -24.18 -10.68 15.41
C LEU A 431 -25.18 -10.92 16.57
N SER A 432 -25.57 -12.16 16.84
CA SER A 432 -26.41 -12.52 17.98
C SER A 432 -25.75 -12.22 19.34
N GLY A 433 -24.42 -12.10 19.41
CA GLY A 433 -23.67 -11.83 20.64
C GLY A 433 -23.66 -10.37 21.11
N MET A 434 -24.38 -9.48 20.43
CA MET A 434 -24.39 -8.04 20.71
C MET A 434 -25.48 -7.67 21.71
N SER A 435 -25.15 -6.81 22.69
CA SER A 435 -26.16 -6.19 23.57
C SER A 435 -26.70 -4.89 23.00
N GLY A 436 -25.88 -4.15 22.25
CA GLY A 436 -26.30 -2.88 21.67
C GLY A 436 -25.27 -2.24 20.75
N ILE A 437 -25.75 -1.36 19.89
CA ILE A 437 -25.00 -0.64 18.86
C ILE A 437 -25.23 0.86 19.03
N PHE A 438 -24.17 1.67 18.91
CA PHE A 438 -24.28 3.12 18.97
C PHE A 438 -23.21 3.81 18.13
N GLY A 439 -23.39 5.10 17.87
CA GLY A 439 -22.42 5.91 17.16
C GLY A 439 -22.53 7.39 17.48
N GLY A 440 -21.63 8.17 16.92
CA GLY A 440 -21.56 9.59 17.20
C GLY A 440 -20.40 10.27 16.49
N THR A 441 -20.04 11.45 16.99
CA THR A 441 -18.86 12.20 16.53
C THR A 441 -17.99 12.64 17.69
N PHE A 442 -16.71 12.90 17.44
CA PHE A 442 -15.87 13.66 18.35
C PHE A 442 -15.00 14.70 17.66
N ASP A 443 -14.66 15.77 18.40
CA ASP A 443 -13.77 16.83 17.90
C ASP A 443 -12.29 16.41 17.96
N ALA A 444 -11.57 16.61 16.86
CA ALA A 444 -10.12 16.39 16.73
C ALA A 444 -9.43 17.54 15.98
N PRO A 445 -8.12 17.81 16.23
CA PRO A 445 -7.35 18.76 15.44
C PRO A 445 -7.23 18.27 14.00
N TYR A 446 -7.43 19.19 13.03
CA TYR A 446 -7.41 18.88 11.60
C TYR A 446 -6.36 19.74 10.89
N LEU A 447 -5.21 19.16 10.56
CA LEU A 447 -4.07 19.88 9.98
C LEU A 447 -4.13 19.97 8.44
N LEU A 448 -5.08 19.24 7.85
CA LEU A 448 -5.42 19.30 6.42
C LEU A 448 -6.55 20.29 6.15
N ASN A 449 -6.82 21.24 7.06
CA ASN A 449 -7.80 22.29 6.75
C ASN A 449 -7.32 23.12 5.55
N ASP A 450 -8.28 23.60 4.76
CA ASP A 450 -8.08 24.57 3.69
C ASP A 450 -7.26 25.79 4.17
N LYS A 451 -6.23 26.15 3.40
CA LYS A 451 -5.30 27.26 3.62
C LYS A 451 -5.38 28.32 2.52
N ASP A 452 -6.06 28.05 1.40
CA ASP A 452 -6.18 28.98 0.28
C ASP A 452 -7.55 29.69 0.20
N GLY A 453 -8.51 29.23 1.00
CA GLY A 453 -9.84 29.84 1.16
C GLY A 453 -10.84 29.37 0.12
N HIS A 454 -10.64 28.21 -0.49
CA HIS A 454 -11.57 27.58 -1.43
C HIS A 454 -12.71 26.81 -0.74
N ALA A 455 -12.62 26.55 0.57
CA ALA A 455 -13.61 25.78 1.29
C ALA A 455 -15.00 26.44 1.34
N THR A 456 -16.04 25.60 1.27
CA THR A 456 -17.44 25.93 1.55
C THR A 456 -17.99 24.99 2.63
N GLU A 457 -19.28 25.11 2.96
CA GLU A 457 -19.90 24.23 3.96
C GLU A 457 -19.98 22.78 3.46
N ALA A 458 -20.24 22.57 2.16
CA ALA A 458 -20.31 21.23 1.56
C ALA A 458 -18.96 20.73 1.02
N TYR A 459 -17.99 21.61 0.76
CA TYR A 459 -16.71 21.27 0.12
C TYR A 459 -15.55 21.77 0.97
N PRO A 460 -14.89 20.91 1.75
CA PRO A 460 -13.82 21.35 2.66
C PRO A 460 -12.53 21.80 1.96
N ALA A 461 -12.39 21.57 0.65
CA ALA A 461 -11.22 21.95 -0.16
C ALA A 461 -9.89 21.57 0.48
N ASP A 462 -9.79 20.33 0.95
CA ASP A 462 -8.64 19.78 1.66
C ASP A 462 -7.84 18.76 0.83
N ASN A 463 -8.17 18.58 -0.46
CA ASN A 463 -7.66 17.53 -1.33
C ASN A 463 -6.22 17.74 -1.84
N ASP A 464 -5.64 18.91 -1.62
CA ASP A 464 -4.25 19.26 -1.96
C ASP A 464 -3.46 19.79 -0.75
N GLU A 465 -4.06 19.72 0.44
CA GLU A 465 -3.48 20.30 1.65
C GLU A 465 -2.37 19.44 2.24
N VAL A 466 -1.34 20.08 2.78
CA VAL A 466 -0.23 19.43 3.49
C VAL A 466 -0.07 20.04 4.88
N TRP A 467 0.49 19.28 5.83
CA TRP A 467 0.71 19.76 7.19
C TRP A 467 1.76 20.87 7.23
N GLN A 468 1.39 22.00 7.82
CA GLN A 468 2.31 23.09 8.14
C GLN A 468 2.63 23.08 9.64
N ILE A 469 3.72 22.39 9.98
CA ILE A 469 4.13 22.15 11.37
C ILE A 469 5.64 22.27 11.55
N ASP A 470 6.06 22.89 12.65
CA ASP A 470 7.44 22.96 13.11
C ASP A 470 7.45 22.94 14.65
N PRO A 471 7.61 21.75 15.26
CA PRO A 471 7.65 21.61 16.71
C PRO A 471 8.85 22.30 17.36
N HIS A 472 9.97 22.46 16.62
CA HIS A 472 11.17 23.09 17.15
C HIS A 472 10.95 24.59 17.40
N ASN A 473 10.24 25.24 16.47
CA ASN A 473 9.88 26.67 16.58
C ASN A 473 8.50 26.89 17.23
N GLY A 474 7.77 25.82 17.52
CA GLY A 474 6.45 25.87 18.18
C GLY A 474 5.34 26.42 17.29
N THR A 475 5.43 26.24 15.97
CA THR A 475 4.40 26.66 15.02
C THR A 475 3.63 25.46 14.48
N ILE A 476 2.31 25.59 14.41
CA ILE A 476 1.39 24.58 13.88
C ILE A 476 0.17 25.31 13.33
N GLU A 477 -0.28 24.92 12.14
CA GLU A 477 -1.56 25.35 11.56
C GLU A 477 -2.55 24.19 11.59
N TYR A 478 -3.75 24.43 12.11
CA TYR A 478 -4.79 23.43 12.22
C TYR A 478 -6.18 24.07 12.38
N GLY A 479 -7.19 23.36 11.87
CA GLY A 479 -8.60 23.57 12.16
C GLY A 479 -9.16 22.48 13.10
N ARG A 480 -10.48 22.28 13.04
CA ARG A 480 -11.20 21.26 13.79
C ARG A 480 -12.00 20.39 12.82
N THR A 481 -11.98 19.08 13.05
CA THR A 481 -12.83 18.11 12.35
C THR A 481 -13.73 17.38 13.35
N LYS A 482 -14.88 16.90 12.86
CA LYS A 482 -15.80 16.03 13.60
C LYS A 482 -15.62 14.61 13.07
N VAL A 483 -14.92 13.78 13.81
CA VAL A 483 -14.65 12.38 13.43
C VAL A 483 -15.84 11.52 13.84
N SER A 484 -16.46 10.84 12.88
CA SER A 484 -17.56 9.89 13.11
C SER A 484 -17.05 8.54 13.60
N PHE A 485 -17.78 7.93 14.53
CA PHE A 485 -17.47 6.60 15.06
C PHE A 485 -18.73 5.70 15.16
N TRP A 486 -18.49 4.40 15.15
CA TRP A 486 -19.48 3.33 15.37
C TRP A 486 -18.91 2.36 16.40
N CYS A 487 -19.66 2.04 17.46
CA CYS A 487 -19.29 1.01 18.43
C CYS A 487 -20.39 -0.04 18.67
N SER A 488 -20.00 -1.21 19.18
CA SER A 488 -20.91 -2.25 19.69
C SER A 488 -20.45 -2.82 21.04
N LEU A 489 -21.40 -3.29 21.83
CA LEU A 489 -21.17 -3.85 23.18
C LEU A 489 -21.53 -5.34 23.26
N PRO A 490 -20.79 -6.13 24.05
CA PRO A 490 -21.13 -7.52 24.34
C PRO A 490 -22.24 -7.64 25.40
N ILE A 491 -22.93 -8.79 25.38
CA ILE A 491 -23.91 -9.15 26.41
C ILE A 491 -23.20 -9.43 27.75
N GLU A 492 -23.52 -8.64 28.77
CA GLU A 492 -23.06 -8.86 30.15
C GLU A 492 -23.65 -10.18 30.70
N ALA A 493 -22.83 -10.95 31.42
CA ALA A 493 -23.30 -12.18 32.04
C ALA A 493 -23.67 -11.99 33.52
N ASP A 494 -24.55 -12.84 34.06
CA ASP A 494 -24.96 -12.73 35.47
C ASP A 494 -23.86 -13.09 36.49
N ASP A 495 -22.92 -13.98 36.13
CA ASP A 495 -21.79 -14.45 36.95
C ASP A 495 -20.46 -14.18 36.25
N CYS A 496 -20.08 -12.90 36.15
CA CYS A 496 -18.91 -12.45 35.38
C CYS A 496 -17.78 -11.85 36.23
N THR A 497 -16.63 -11.62 35.58
CA THR A 497 -15.51 -10.87 36.15
C THR A 497 -15.16 -9.69 35.26
N SER A 498 -15.00 -8.50 35.85
CA SER A 498 -14.73 -7.25 35.12
C SER A 498 -13.45 -7.33 34.27
N GLY A 499 -13.47 -6.69 33.10
CA GLY A 499 -12.35 -6.70 32.15
C GLY A 499 -12.22 -7.98 31.33
N ASN A 500 -13.26 -8.81 31.32
CA ASN A 500 -13.41 -10.03 30.52
C ASN A 500 -12.18 -10.94 30.52
N PRO A 501 -11.74 -11.42 31.71
CA PRO A 501 -10.64 -12.36 31.77
C PRO A 501 -11.04 -13.69 31.13
N GLU A 502 -10.06 -14.33 30.47
CA GLU A 502 -10.22 -15.60 29.76
C GLU A 502 -10.95 -16.67 30.60
N ASN A 503 -11.80 -17.48 29.95
CA ASN A 503 -12.60 -18.55 30.58
C ASN A 503 -13.59 -18.10 31.66
N ARG A 504 -13.91 -16.80 31.74
CA ARG A 504 -14.97 -16.30 32.62
C ARG A 504 -16.03 -15.52 31.84
N PRO A 505 -17.30 -15.56 32.26
CA PRO A 505 -18.33 -14.72 31.67
C PRO A 505 -18.00 -13.23 31.80
N PHE A 506 -18.56 -12.41 30.91
CA PHE A 506 -18.13 -11.03 30.63
C PHE A 506 -18.82 -9.98 31.52
N CYS A 507 -18.05 -9.04 32.08
CA CYS A 507 -18.52 -7.93 32.93
C CYS A 507 -17.93 -6.61 32.47
N LYS A 508 -18.70 -5.54 32.62
CA LYS A 508 -18.25 -4.16 32.38
C LYS A 508 -17.15 -3.71 33.38
N PRO A 509 -16.29 -2.73 33.03
CA PRO A 509 -16.08 -2.25 31.67
C PRO A 509 -15.46 -3.35 30.81
N PHE A 510 -16.00 -3.52 29.62
CA PHE A 510 -15.49 -4.45 28.62
C PHE A 510 -14.20 -3.88 28.00
N PRO A 511 -13.18 -4.72 27.73
CA PRO A 511 -12.05 -4.29 26.91
C PRO A 511 -12.53 -3.76 25.55
N THR A 512 -11.87 -2.72 25.06
CA THR A 512 -12.26 -2.04 23.82
C THR A 512 -11.24 -2.34 22.72
N ILE A 513 -11.70 -2.85 21.60
CA ILE A 513 -10.89 -3.05 20.41
C ILE A 513 -11.22 -1.96 19.39
N LEU A 514 -10.20 -1.30 18.88
CA LEU A 514 -10.35 -0.33 17.80
C LEU A 514 -10.14 -1.02 16.47
N TYR A 515 -11.02 -0.73 15.50
CA TYR A 515 -10.93 -1.18 14.13
C TYR A 515 -10.62 0.00 13.21
N ALA A 516 -9.68 -0.19 12.30
CA ALA A 516 -9.44 0.71 11.17
C ALA A 516 -9.83 0.01 9.87
N HIS A 517 -10.66 0.67 9.06
CA HIS A 517 -11.24 0.13 7.84
C HIS A 517 -10.29 0.20 6.64
N GLY A 518 -10.61 -0.53 5.57
CA GLY A 518 -9.86 -0.57 4.32
C GLY A 518 -10.02 0.69 3.46
N TYR A 519 -9.17 0.79 2.44
CA TYR A 519 -9.20 1.89 1.48
C TYR A 519 -10.51 1.90 0.66
N GLY A 520 -11.11 3.09 0.50
CA GLY A 520 -12.41 3.23 -0.18
C GLY A 520 -13.63 2.86 0.66
N GLY A 521 -13.41 2.34 1.88
CA GLY A 521 -14.45 1.90 2.80
C GLY A 521 -14.92 2.99 3.76
N SER A 522 -15.53 2.55 4.85
CA SER A 522 -15.97 3.42 5.95
C SER A 522 -15.97 2.65 7.26
N ARG A 523 -16.25 3.32 8.38
CA ARG A 523 -16.40 2.67 9.69
C ARG A 523 -17.41 1.52 9.69
N ALA A 524 -18.36 1.49 8.76
CA ALA A 524 -19.39 0.46 8.65
C ALA A 524 -18.82 -0.95 8.37
N GLU A 525 -17.59 -1.06 7.86
CA GLU A 525 -16.90 -2.35 7.67
C GLU A 525 -16.81 -3.17 8.96
N ILE A 526 -16.84 -2.50 10.12
CA ILE A 526 -16.88 -3.15 11.44
C ILE A 526 -18.09 -4.10 11.60
N ALA A 527 -19.17 -3.96 10.82
CA ALA A 527 -20.34 -4.84 10.83
C ALA A 527 -20.00 -6.32 10.60
N SER A 528 -18.96 -6.60 9.81
CA SER A 528 -18.49 -7.97 9.54
C SER A 528 -17.69 -8.59 10.70
N HIS A 529 -17.29 -7.80 11.69
CA HIS A 529 -16.41 -8.24 12.78
C HIS A 529 -16.99 -8.00 14.18
N MET A 530 -17.97 -7.11 14.32
CA MET A 530 -18.45 -6.66 15.63
C MET A 530 -19.04 -7.78 16.48
N GLY A 531 -19.90 -8.59 15.87
CA GLY A 531 -20.57 -9.68 16.56
C GLY A 531 -19.59 -10.72 17.10
N ARG A 532 -18.53 -11.02 16.34
CA ARG A 532 -17.47 -11.94 16.77
C ARG A 532 -16.74 -11.42 18.00
N HIS A 533 -16.36 -10.14 17.99
CA HIS A 533 -15.71 -9.51 19.14
C HIS A 533 -16.62 -9.53 20.36
N ASN A 534 -17.90 -9.19 20.17
CA ASN A 534 -18.87 -9.18 21.24
C ASN A 534 -19.15 -10.59 21.81
N SER A 535 -19.24 -11.61 20.95
CA SER A 535 -19.36 -13.01 21.35
C SER A 535 -18.15 -13.51 22.14
N MET A 536 -16.97 -12.92 21.97
CA MET A 536 -15.78 -13.20 22.75
C MET A 536 -15.61 -12.27 23.97
N GLY A 537 -16.56 -11.37 24.20
CA GLY A 537 -16.51 -10.43 25.31
C GLY A 537 -15.60 -9.24 25.04
N TYR A 538 -15.69 -8.62 23.88
CA TYR A 538 -14.92 -7.41 23.58
C TYR A 538 -15.86 -6.37 22.99
N ALA A 539 -15.84 -5.15 23.53
CA ALA A 539 -16.42 -4.00 22.85
C ALA A 539 -15.53 -3.65 21.67
N ILE A 540 -16.11 -3.13 20.59
CA ILE A 540 -15.33 -2.74 19.42
C ILE A 540 -15.86 -1.44 18.83
N CYS A 541 -14.95 -0.58 18.36
CA CYS A 541 -15.26 0.70 17.75
C CYS A 541 -14.46 0.94 16.46
N ALA A 542 -15.07 1.55 15.45
CA ALA A 542 -14.42 2.01 14.23
C ALA A 542 -14.63 3.50 14.04
N LEU A 543 -13.66 4.15 13.38
CA LEU A 543 -13.70 5.55 12.95
C LEU A 543 -13.77 5.60 11.43
N ASP A 544 -14.38 6.62 10.84
CA ASP A 544 -14.05 6.92 9.44
C ASP A 544 -12.66 7.54 9.39
N GLY A 545 -11.83 7.13 8.43
CA GLY A 545 -10.61 7.86 8.10
C GLY A 545 -10.91 9.26 7.52
N PRO A 546 -9.91 10.16 7.45
CA PRO A 546 -10.04 11.43 6.75
C PRO A 546 -10.56 11.21 5.32
N GLY A 547 -11.55 12.00 4.90
CA GLY A 547 -12.19 11.88 3.58
C GLY A 547 -13.02 10.60 3.35
N HIS A 548 -13.21 9.73 4.35
CA HIS A 548 -13.99 8.49 4.22
C HIS A 548 -15.37 8.61 4.88
N GLY A 549 -16.30 7.74 4.47
CA GLY A 549 -17.66 7.72 4.97
C GLY A 549 -18.61 6.91 4.08
N GLY A 550 -19.89 6.93 4.42
CA GLY A 550 -20.92 6.14 3.74
C GLY A 550 -21.92 6.96 2.93
N ASN A 551 -21.69 8.26 2.70
CA ASN A 551 -22.69 9.12 2.05
C ASN A 551 -22.95 8.66 0.61
N ALA A 552 -21.94 8.10 -0.07
CA ALA A 552 -22.07 7.49 -1.39
C ALA A 552 -23.14 6.40 -1.48
N LEU A 553 -23.47 5.67 -0.39
CA LEU A 553 -24.48 4.61 -0.40
C LEU A 553 -25.90 5.12 -0.72
N ILE A 554 -26.18 6.39 -0.42
CA ILE A 554 -27.50 7.00 -0.63
C ILE A 554 -27.48 8.06 -1.74
N LEU A 555 -26.32 8.65 -2.04
CA LEU A 555 -26.20 9.69 -3.08
C LEU A 555 -25.85 9.11 -4.45
N ASN A 556 -25.20 7.94 -4.52
CA ASN A 556 -25.03 7.22 -5.78
C ASN A 556 -26.34 6.52 -6.16
N PRO A 557 -26.95 6.79 -7.33
CA PRO A 557 -28.25 6.20 -7.69
C PRO A 557 -28.28 4.66 -7.75
N GLU A 558 -27.19 4.02 -8.17
CA GLU A 558 -27.08 2.57 -8.27
C GLU A 558 -26.94 1.93 -6.88
N ALA A 559 -26.07 2.49 -6.04
CA ALA A 559 -25.93 2.07 -4.66
C ALA A 559 -27.23 2.32 -3.88
N ALA A 560 -27.86 3.49 -4.08
CA ALA A 560 -29.10 3.88 -3.43
C ALA A 560 -30.27 2.97 -3.81
N ALA A 561 -30.35 2.49 -5.06
CA ALA A 561 -31.37 1.53 -5.46
C ALA A 561 -31.21 0.20 -4.69
N THR A 562 -29.97 -0.31 -4.61
CA THR A 562 -29.64 -1.53 -3.86
C THR A 562 -29.88 -1.35 -2.36
N PHE A 563 -29.47 -0.21 -1.81
CA PHE A 563 -29.63 0.14 -0.40
C PHE A 563 -31.11 0.36 -0.03
N SER A 564 -31.89 1.01 -0.90
CA SER A 564 -33.33 1.26 -0.70
C SER A 564 -34.15 -0.02 -0.69
N ALA A 565 -33.76 -1.05 -1.47
CA ALA A 565 -34.35 -2.37 -1.37
C ALA A 565 -34.16 -3.00 0.02
N GLY A 566 -33.16 -2.54 0.78
CA GLY A 566 -32.88 -2.95 2.15
C GLY A 566 -33.66 -2.22 3.25
N ILE A 567 -34.25 -1.04 2.96
CA ILE A 567 -34.84 -0.15 3.98
C ILE A 567 -36.01 -0.81 4.73
N GLY A 568 -36.91 -1.50 4.02
CA GLY A 568 -38.05 -2.20 4.63
C GLY A 568 -37.63 -3.32 5.61
N PHE A 569 -36.39 -3.80 5.53
CA PHE A 569 -35.86 -4.79 6.46
C PHE A 569 -35.45 -4.16 7.78
N PHE A 570 -34.84 -2.97 7.74
CA PHE A 570 -34.54 -2.23 8.96
C PHE A 570 -35.83 -1.87 9.72
N GLU A 571 -36.93 -1.59 9.03
CA GLU A 571 -38.26 -1.41 9.63
C GLU A 571 -38.75 -2.70 10.31
N GLN A 572 -38.59 -3.86 9.67
CA GLN A 572 -39.04 -5.16 10.21
C GLN A 572 -38.38 -5.52 11.55
N TYR A 573 -37.17 -5.02 11.80
CA TYR A 573 -36.40 -5.24 13.03
C TYR A 573 -36.31 -3.99 13.92
N TYR A 574 -37.17 -2.98 13.74
CA TYR A 574 -37.15 -1.74 14.55
C TYR A 574 -35.78 -1.05 14.59
N SER A 575 -35.02 -1.15 13.50
CA SER A 575 -33.62 -0.75 13.42
C SER A 575 -33.33 0.23 12.30
N THR A 576 -34.32 1.04 11.87
CA THR A 576 -34.09 2.12 10.88
C THR A 576 -32.98 3.12 11.26
N PRO A 577 -32.64 3.37 12.54
CA PRO A 577 -31.46 4.17 12.89
C PRO A 577 -30.13 3.61 12.36
N LEU A 578 -30.06 2.32 12.01
CA LEU A 578 -28.87 1.76 11.34
C LEU A 578 -28.60 2.42 9.99
N ILE A 579 -29.62 2.92 9.29
CA ILE A 579 -29.46 3.63 8.02
C ILE A 579 -28.56 4.84 8.22
N GLY A 580 -28.88 5.71 9.19
CA GLY A 580 -28.05 6.87 9.51
C GLY A 580 -26.65 6.48 10.00
N LEU A 581 -26.53 5.39 10.75
CA LEU A 581 -25.24 4.90 11.26
C LEU A 581 -24.33 4.35 10.15
N LEU A 582 -24.90 3.74 9.11
CA LEU A 582 -24.20 3.25 7.91
C LEU A 582 -23.80 4.39 6.95
N THR A 583 -24.67 5.39 6.80
CA THR A 583 -24.57 6.34 5.66
C THR A 583 -23.93 7.67 6.02
N ARG A 584 -24.10 8.20 7.23
CA ARG A 584 -23.46 9.47 7.62
C ARG A 584 -21.95 9.32 7.55
N GLY A 585 -21.22 10.28 6.99
CA GLY A 585 -19.77 10.15 6.83
C GLY A 585 -19.07 11.47 6.53
N ARG A 586 -17.77 11.40 6.31
CA ARG A 586 -16.90 12.53 5.96
C ARG A 586 -16.40 12.45 4.51
N ASP A 587 -16.92 11.52 3.73
CA ASP A 587 -16.69 11.42 2.30
C ASP A 587 -17.27 12.64 1.57
N ARG A 588 -16.53 13.10 0.56
CA ARG A 588 -16.75 14.34 -0.18
C ARG A 588 -16.67 14.05 -1.67
N ASP A 589 -17.39 14.82 -2.47
CA ASP A 589 -17.31 14.76 -3.93
C ASP A 589 -16.00 15.45 -4.38
N LEU A 590 -15.09 14.66 -4.94
CA LEU A 590 -13.76 15.11 -5.38
C LEU A 590 -13.68 15.33 -6.89
N ASN A 591 -14.71 14.96 -7.65
CA ASN A 591 -14.74 15.05 -9.11
C ASN A 591 -15.89 15.92 -9.65
N ASN A 592 -16.70 16.54 -8.79
CA ASN A 592 -17.88 17.35 -9.13
C ASN A 592 -18.97 16.60 -9.93
N ASP A 593 -19.15 15.29 -9.72
CA ASP A 593 -20.26 14.53 -10.32
C ASP A 593 -21.50 14.43 -9.41
N GLY A 594 -21.42 15.01 -8.20
CA GLY A 594 -22.48 15.00 -7.19
C GLY A 594 -22.48 13.76 -6.31
N ILE A 595 -21.57 12.82 -6.51
CA ILE A 595 -21.41 11.59 -5.73
C ILE A 595 -20.14 11.70 -4.89
N PRO A 596 -20.21 11.48 -3.58
CA PRO A 596 -19.00 11.43 -2.75
C PRO A 596 -18.03 10.31 -3.15
N ASP A 597 -16.74 10.60 -3.04
CA ASP A 597 -15.64 9.66 -3.30
C ASP A 597 -14.96 9.26 -1.98
N PRO A 598 -15.45 8.22 -1.28
CA PRO A 598 -14.94 7.85 0.03
C PRO A 598 -13.45 7.48 -0.06
N GLY A 599 -12.62 8.28 0.59
CA GLY A 599 -11.17 8.09 0.63
C GLY A 599 -10.45 8.32 -0.69
N GLY A 600 -11.07 8.96 -1.68
CA GLY A 600 -10.53 9.09 -3.04
C GLY A 600 -9.13 9.70 -3.14
N ASP A 601 -8.73 10.49 -2.15
CA ASP A 601 -7.42 11.17 -2.03
C ASP A 601 -6.52 10.63 -0.89
N MET A 602 -6.86 9.49 -0.26
CA MET A 602 -5.99 8.86 0.74
C MET A 602 -4.63 8.46 0.16
N TRP A 603 -4.62 7.99 -1.09
CA TRP A 603 -3.43 7.69 -1.85
C TRP A 603 -3.44 8.54 -3.11
N THR A 604 -2.40 9.33 -3.35
CA THR A 604 -2.25 10.11 -4.57
C THR A 604 -0.78 10.17 -4.98
N SER A 605 -0.52 10.72 -6.17
CA SER A 605 0.82 11.10 -6.60
C SER A 605 1.38 12.32 -5.85
N ASP A 606 0.54 13.04 -5.09
CA ASP A 606 1.00 14.05 -4.14
C ASP A 606 1.50 13.34 -2.89
N LEU A 607 2.82 13.15 -2.87
CA LEU A 607 3.54 12.44 -1.83
C LEU A 607 3.28 13.03 -0.44
N PHE A 608 3.19 14.35 -0.34
CA PHE A 608 3.12 15.04 0.95
C PHE A 608 1.68 15.05 1.48
N HIS A 609 0.69 15.19 0.61
CA HIS A 609 -0.72 15.01 0.96
C HIS A 609 -0.98 13.57 1.42
N THR A 610 -0.54 12.57 0.64
CA THR A 610 -0.65 11.14 1.00
C THR A 610 -0.05 10.82 2.36
N ARG A 611 1.17 11.32 2.62
CA ARG A 611 1.84 11.19 3.92
C ARG A 611 0.98 11.76 5.04
N ASP A 612 0.39 12.93 4.81
CA ASP A 612 -0.31 13.68 5.85
C ASP A 612 -1.74 13.17 6.08
N MET A 613 -2.37 12.53 5.10
CA MET A 613 -3.63 11.77 5.27
C MET A 613 -3.48 10.61 6.27
N VAL A 614 -2.43 9.80 6.13
CA VAL A 614 -2.13 8.71 7.07
C VAL A 614 -1.83 9.25 8.48
N ARG A 615 -1.06 10.33 8.57
CA ARG A 615 -0.72 10.97 9.85
C ARG A 615 -1.94 11.62 10.51
N GLN A 616 -2.87 12.17 9.72
CA GLN A 616 -4.12 12.74 10.21
C GLN A 616 -5.01 11.65 10.81
N ALA A 617 -5.12 10.49 10.17
CA ALA A 617 -5.81 9.34 10.75
C ALA A 617 -5.20 8.93 12.11
N ALA A 618 -3.87 8.88 12.21
CA ALA A 618 -3.19 8.56 13.47
C ALA A 618 -3.53 9.56 14.60
N VAL A 619 -3.53 10.86 14.31
CA VAL A 619 -3.90 11.91 15.29
C VAL A 619 -5.35 11.76 15.77
N GLU A 620 -6.27 11.41 14.87
CA GLU A 620 -7.69 11.18 15.22
C GLU A 620 -7.87 9.97 16.14
N TYR A 621 -7.15 8.86 15.89
CA TYR A 621 -7.13 7.71 16.79
C TYR A 621 -6.49 8.03 18.15
N ILE A 622 -5.38 8.79 18.18
CA ILE A 622 -4.75 9.27 19.43
C ILE A 622 -5.76 10.03 20.29
N GLN A 623 -6.53 10.95 19.68
CA GLN A 623 -7.56 11.70 20.39
C GLN A 623 -8.72 10.79 20.85
N PHE A 624 -9.16 9.83 20.04
CA PHE A 624 -10.20 8.88 20.44
C PHE A 624 -9.76 8.01 21.63
N ILE A 625 -8.54 7.49 21.60
CA ILE A 625 -7.95 6.71 22.71
C ILE A 625 -7.90 7.56 23.97
N ARG A 626 -7.51 8.84 23.88
CA ARG A 626 -7.52 9.77 25.01
C ARG A 626 -8.93 9.97 25.59
N ILE A 627 -9.96 10.04 24.74
CA ILE A 627 -11.37 10.10 25.17
C ILE A 627 -11.76 8.79 25.89
N LEU A 628 -11.51 7.63 25.29
CA LEU A 628 -11.83 6.33 25.90
C LEU A 628 -11.17 6.14 27.26
N ARG A 629 -9.92 6.56 27.41
CA ARG A 629 -9.17 6.51 28.68
C ARG A 629 -9.81 7.40 29.77
N SER A 630 -10.55 8.44 29.38
CA SER A 630 -11.20 9.36 30.33
C SER A 630 -12.52 8.85 30.93
N PHE A 631 -13.12 7.80 30.35
CA PHE A 631 -14.40 7.28 30.83
C PHE A 631 -14.35 6.82 32.29
N GLY A 632 -15.40 7.14 33.04
CA GLY A 632 -15.54 6.82 34.47
C GLY A 632 -14.66 7.65 35.41
N GLN A 633 -13.83 8.58 34.89
CA GLN A 633 -12.98 9.44 35.72
C GLN A 633 -13.67 10.77 36.10
N THR A 634 -14.09 11.54 35.09
CA THR A 634 -14.59 12.92 35.31
C THR A 634 -16.03 13.13 34.86
N SER A 635 -16.61 12.20 34.10
CA SER A 635 -18.00 12.20 33.64
C SER A 635 -18.53 10.77 33.46
N ASN A 636 -19.85 10.64 33.30
CA ASN A 636 -20.50 9.35 33.00
C ASN A 636 -20.53 9.04 31.49
N LEU A 637 -19.64 9.64 30.68
CA LEU A 637 -19.63 9.50 29.20
C LEU A 637 -19.51 8.04 28.71
N GLY A 638 -19.02 7.14 29.55
CA GLY A 638 -18.85 5.72 29.22
C GLY A 638 -19.99 4.81 29.69
N ASP A 639 -21.06 5.33 30.28
CA ASP A 639 -22.28 4.60 30.66
C ASP A 639 -23.35 4.81 29.58
N PHE A 640 -23.23 4.05 28.51
CA PHE A 640 -24.12 4.08 27.35
C PHE A 640 -25.44 3.34 27.63
N THR A 641 -25.41 2.32 28.49
CA THR A 641 -26.60 1.53 28.86
C THR A 641 -27.47 2.21 29.93
N GLY A 642 -26.96 3.25 30.60
CA GLY A 642 -27.69 4.02 31.61
C GLY A 642 -27.86 3.29 32.95
N ASP A 643 -27.04 2.28 33.22
CA ASP A 643 -27.12 1.46 34.43
C ASP A 643 -26.25 1.98 35.60
N GLY A 644 -25.56 3.11 35.38
CA GLY A 644 -24.68 3.76 36.35
C GLY A 644 -23.26 3.21 36.36
N LYS A 645 -22.88 2.32 35.45
CA LYS A 645 -21.53 1.76 35.31
C LYS A 645 -20.92 2.15 33.96
N THR A 646 -19.61 2.33 33.95
CA THR A 646 -18.86 2.46 32.69
C THR A 646 -18.86 1.14 31.93
N ASP A 647 -19.40 1.13 30.71
CA ASP A 647 -19.57 -0.04 29.85
C ASP A 647 -18.26 -0.48 29.18
N MET A 648 -17.41 0.45 28.76
CA MET A 648 -16.14 0.17 28.07
C MET A 648 -15.09 1.25 28.35
N GLY A 649 -13.83 1.00 27.97
CA GLY A 649 -12.74 1.96 28.14
C GLY A 649 -12.37 2.20 29.62
N GLY A 650 -12.00 3.44 29.92
CA GLY A 650 -11.51 3.88 31.24
C GLY A 650 -9.99 3.81 31.39
N ARG A 651 -9.49 4.39 32.48
CA ARG A 651 -8.05 4.51 32.79
C ARG A 651 -7.34 3.16 32.67
N ASP A 652 -7.91 2.16 33.33
CA ASP A 652 -7.36 0.82 33.49
C ASP A 652 -8.13 -0.27 32.70
N GLY A 653 -9.01 0.09 31.75
CA GLY A 653 -9.61 -0.87 30.80
C GLY A 653 -8.70 -1.24 29.63
N THR A 654 -8.63 -2.49 29.18
CA THR A 654 -7.76 -2.85 28.03
C THR A 654 -8.21 -2.17 26.74
N ILE A 655 -7.27 -1.57 25.99
CA ILE A 655 -7.52 -1.02 24.64
C ILE A 655 -6.56 -1.68 23.65
N GLY A 656 -7.12 -2.44 22.70
CA GLY A 656 -6.40 -3.00 21.57
C GLY A 656 -6.76 -2.29 20.27
N MET A 657 -5.99 -2.51 19.21
CA MET A 657 -6.33 -2.01 17.87
C MET A 657 -5.95 -3.02 16.80
N TRP A 658 -6.75 -3.11 15.75
CA TRP A 658 -6.37 -3.80 14.52
C TRP A 658 -7.06 -3.15 13.32
N GLY A 659 -6.69 -3.59 12.13
CA GLY A 659 -7.32 -3.14 10.90
C GLY A 659 -6.78 -3.92 9.72
N ILE A 660 -7.52 -3.90 8.61
CA ILE A 660 -7.18 -4.60 7.38
C ILE A 660 -6.80 -3.58 6.31
N SER A 661 -5.81 -3.88 5.45
CA SER A 661 -5.44 -3.03 4.31
C SER A 661 -4.90 -1.66 4.76
N LEU A 662 -5.52 -0.55 4.35
CA LEU A 662 -5.30 0.79 4.90
C LEU A 662 -5.35 0.78 6.44
N GLY A 663 -6.31 0.07 7.04
CA GLY A 663 -6.39 -0.09 8.48
C GLY A 663 -5.20 -0.85 9.08
N GLY A 664 -4.61 -1.78 8.32
CA GLY A 664 -3.34 -2.43 8.65
C GLY A 664 -2.15 -1.47 8.61
N VAL A 665 -2.12 -0.53 7.66
CA VAL A 665 -1.11 0.54 7.59
C VAL A 665 -1.27 1.51 8.78
N ILE A 666 -2.49 1.99 9.04
CA ILE A 666 -2.77 2.91 10.16
C ILE A 666 -2.46 2.25 11.51
N SER A 667 -2.90 1.00 11.72
CA SER A 667 -2.57 0.28 12.96
C SER A 667 -1.08 -0.01 13.10
N GLY A 668 -0.35 -0.25 12.00
CA GLY A 668 1.11 -0.33 11.99
C GLY A 668 1.81 0.96 12.45
N VAL A 669 1.30 2.12 12.05
CA VAL A 669 1.75 3.44 12.56
C VAL A 669 1.41 3.59 14.04
N MET A 670 0.16 3.30 14.42
CA MET A 670 -0.33 3.44 15.79
C MET A 670 0.41 2.55 16.79
N ALA A 671 0.89 1.38 16.35
CA ALA A 671 1.65 0.46 17.19
C ALA A 671 2.95 1.07 17.75
N GLY A 672 3.57 2.03 17.05
CA GLY A 672 4.72 2.79 17.56
C GLY A 672 4.36 4.19 18.08
N ALA A 673 3.27 4.78 17.57
CA ALA A 673 2.90 6.17 17.85
C ALA A 673 2.10 6.38 19.14
N GLU A 674 1.33 5.39 19.58
CA GLU A 674 0.37 5.54 20.69
C GLU A 674 0.59 4.51 21.81
N PRO A 675 1.33 4.86 22.88
CA PRO A 675 1.62 3.97 24.00
C PRO A 675 0.39 3.63 24.86
N GLY A 676 -0.72 4.36 24.67
CA GLY A 676 -2.00 4.07 25.30
C GLY A 676 -2.68 2.81 24.77
N LEU A 677 -2.16 2.19 23.70
CA LEU A 677 -2.58 0.89 23.22
C LEU A 677 -1.85 -0.23 23.97
N ASP A 678 -2.62 -1.17 24.51
CA ASP A 678 -2.06 -2.35 25.19
C ASP A 678 -1.48 -3.35 24.17
N SER A 679 -2.14 -3.48 23.02
CA SER A 679 -1.72 -4.39 21.94
C SER A 679 -2.32 -4.01 20.58
N VAL A 680 -1.64 -4.34 19.50
CA VAL A 680 -2.04 -4.02 18.13
C VAL A 680 -1.83 -5.20 17.17
N SER A 681 -2.73 -5.37 16.20
CA SER A 681 -2.60 -6.36 15.13
C SER A 681 -2.76 -5.73 13.75
N PRO A 682 -1.65 -5.33 13.09
CA PRO A 682 -1.68 -4.88 11.71
C PRO A 682 -1.95 -6.05 10.76
N ASN A 683 -3.15 -6.13 10.18
CA ASN A 683 -3.54 -7.22 9.30
C ASN A 683 -3.47 -6.76 7.84
N ALA A 684 -2.79 -7.52 6.98
CA ALA A 684 -2.59 -7.12 5.58
C ALA A 684 -2.13 -5.65 5.42
N GLY A 685 -1.33 -5.16 6.39
CA GLY A 685 -0.63 -3.89 6.31
C GLY A 685 0.80 -4.10 5.78
N GLY A 686 1.55 -3.02 5.61
CA GLY A 686 2.92 -3.15 5.12
C GLY A 686 3.79 -1.91 5.32
N ALA A 687 5.10 -2.16 5.39
CA ALA A 687 6.15 -1.14 5.41
C ALA A 687 6.74 -0.95 4.00
N GLY A 688 7.26 0.24 3.72
CA GLY A 688 7.72 0.61 2.37
C GLY A 688 6.55 1.02 1.47
N LEU A 689 5.95 2.17 1.75
CA LEU A 689 4.77 2.66 1.03
C LEU A 689 5.01 2.81 -0.48
N SER A 690 6.23 3.18 -0.91
CA SER A 690 6.58 3.21 -2.34
C SER A 690 6.61 1.82 -2.98
N ASP A 691 6.97 0.79 -2.21
CA ASP A 691 7.02 -0.59 -2.69
C ASP A 691 5.61 -1.16 -2.89
N ILE A 692 4.69 -0.82 -1.99
CA ILE A 692 3.26 -1.15 -2.12
C ILE A 692 2.72 -0.54 -3.43
N ALA A 693 2.96 0.75 -3.66
CA ALA A 693 2.48 1.44 -4.87
C ALA A 693 2.98 0.80 -6.16
N SER A 694 4.19 0.22 -6.16
CA SER A 694 4.79 -0.38 -7.35
C SER A 694 4.26 -1.76 -7.74
N ARG A 695 3.56 -2.46 -6.84
CA ARG A 695 3.11 -3.88 -7.05
C ARG A 695 1.64 -4.14 -6.76
N ALA A 696 1.01 -3.32 -5.94
CA ALA A 696 -0.36 -3.52 -5.48
C ALA A 696 -1.32 -3.71 -6.66
N SER A 697 -2.15 -4.76 -6.65
CA SER A 697 -3.25 -4.93 -7.59
C SER A 697 -4.57 -4.35 -7.09
N GLN A 698 -4.55 -3.67 -5.94
CA GLN A 698 -5.72 -2.99 -5.36
C GLN A 698 -6.18 -1.88 -6.30
N SER A 699 -7.38 -2.01 -6.87
CA SER A 699 -7.98 -0.93 -7.65
C SER A 699 -7.99 0.38 -6.86
N GLY A 700 -7.64 1.47 -7.53
CA GLY A 700 -7.56 2.82 -7.01
C GLY A 700 -6.18 3.27 -6.58
N VAL A 701 -5.33 2.36 -6.06
CA VAL A 701 -3.96 2.73 -5.69
C VAL A 701 -3.11 3.04 -6.93
N PRO A 702 -3.04 2.18 -7.97
CA PRO A 702 -2.31 2.50 -9.19
C PRO A 702 -2.88 3.73 -9.90
N GLU A 703 -4.20 3.82 -10.01
CA GLU A 703 -4.89 4.91 -10.70
C GLU A 703 -4.65 6.26 -10.05
N ALA A 704 -4.56 6.33 -8.73
CA ALA A 704 -4.30 7.59 -8.02
C ALA A 704 -2.81 7.94 -7.92
N VAL A 705 -1.94 6.93 -7.78
CA VAL A 705 -0.49 7.13 -7.54
C VAL A 705 0.31 7.06 -8.83
N LEU A 706 0.26 5.93 -9.54
CA LEU A 706 1.15 5.66 -10.67
C LEU A 706 0.68 6.36 -11.95
N LEU A 707 -0.64 6.49 -12.19
CA LEU A 707 -1.16 7.08 -13.42
C LEU A 707 -0.76 8.56 -13.60
N PRO A 708 -0.81 9.45 -12.59
CA PRO A 708 -0.30 10.81 -12.76
C PRO A 708 1.23 10.90 -12.71
N ILE A 709 1.94 9.87 -12.23
CA ILE A 709 3.41 9.79 -12.38
C ILE A 709 3.78 9.57 -13.85
N VAL A 710 3.10 8.67 -14.54
CA VAL A 710 3.38 8.37 -15.96
C VAL A 710 2.62 9.27 -16.94
N GLY A 711 1.55 9.91 -16.49
CA GLY A 711 0.67 10.78 -17.27
C GLY A 711 0.80 12.27 -16.96
N PRO A 712 -0.01 13.15 -17.58
CA PRO A 712 -1.14 12.82 -18.45
C PRO A 712 -0.87 11.92 -19.65
N LEU A 713 -1.60 10.81 -19.73
CA LEU A 713 -1.49 9.82 -20.80
C LEU A 713 -2.52 10.09 -21.90
N ILE A 714 -2.06 10.15 -23.15
CA ILE A 714 -2.90 10.16 -24.35
C ILE A 714 -2.67 8.85 -25.09
N ALA A 715 -3.74 8.09 -25.27
CA ALA A 715 -3.76 6.89 -26.09
C ALA A 715 -4.37 7.21 -27.46
N GLY A 716 -3.96 6.46 -28.47
CA GLY A 716 -4.71 6.38 -29.71
C GLY A 716 -4.74 4.99 -30.31
N CYS A 717 -5.79 4.71 -31.07
CA CYS A 717 -5.97 3.43 -31.75
C CYS A 717 -6.61 3.58 -33.13
N LEU A 718 -6.23 2.69 -34.03
CA LEU A 718 -6.97 2.38 -35.26
C LEU A 718 -8.03 1.30 -34.98
N PRO A 719 -9.16 1.30 -35.71
CA PRO A 719 -10.07 0.18 -35.73
C PRO A 719 -9.35 -1.11 -36.15
N VAL A 720 -9.64 -2.22 -35.46
CA VAL A 720 -9.00 -3.51 -35.71
C VAL A 720 -10.00 -4.61 -35.99
N ASP A 721 -9.55 -5.67 -36.68
CA ASP A 721 -10.30 -6.92 -36.85
C ASP A 721 -10.25 -7.81 -35.58
N GLU A 722 -10.82 -9.01 -35.64
CA GLU A 722 -10.83 -9.96 -34.52
C GLU A 722 -9.44 -10.45 -34.10
N HIS A 723 -8.44 -10.30 -34.97
CA HIS A 723 -7.03 -10.63 -34.73
C HIS A 723 -6.22 -9.43 -34.23
N GLN A 724 -6.89 -8.31 -33.91
CA GLN A 724 -6.26 -7.06 -33.50
C GLN A 724 -5.33 -6.45 -34.57
N ARG A 725 -5.59 -6.70 -35.86
CA ARG A 725 -4.91 -6.03 -36.97
C ARG A 725 -5.67 -4.79 -37.43
N PRO A 726 -4.98 -3.68 -37.75
CA PRO A 726 -5.63 -2.49 -38.31
C PRO A 726 -6.45 -2.80 -39.56
N VAL A 727 -7.69 -2.32 -39.58
CA VAL A 727 -8.57 -2.43 -40.74
C VAL A 727 -8.07 -1.50 -41.85
N ALA A 728 -8.12 -1.95 -43.11
CA ALA A 728 -7.61 -1.16 -44.23
C ALA A 728 -8.39 0.15 -44.43
N ALA A 729 -7.68 1.21 -44.85
CA ALA A 729 -8.30 2.48 -45.22
C ALA A 729 -9.31 2.32 -46.38
N GLY A 730 -10.43 3.03 -46.31
CA GLY A 730 -11.61 2.93 -47.16
C GLY A 730 -12.66 1.89 -46.71
N MET A 731 -12.42 1.11 -45.65
CA MET A 731 -13.37 0.14 -45.12
C MET A 731 -14.13 0.71 -43.92
N ALA A 732 -15.45 0.80 -44.06
CA ALA A 732 -16.33 1.23 -42.97
C ALA A 732 -16.29 0.24 -41.81
N THR A 733 -16.26 0.75 -40.58
CA THR A 733 -16.22 -0.03 -39.34
C THR A 733 -16.97 0.69 -38.24
N ASP A 734 -17.71 -0.04 -37.41
CA ASP A 734 -18.39 0.47 -36.22
C ASP A 734 -17.54 0.29 -34.95
N ALA A 735 -16.29 -0.13 -35.08
CA ALA A 735 -15.43 -0.47 -33.94
C ALA A 735 -14.94 0.77 -33.19
N ASP A 736 -15.39 0.90 -31.94
CA ASP A 736 -14.87 1.87 -30.98
C ASP A 736 -13.65 1.29 -30.25
N CYS A 737 -12.47 1.40 -30.87
CA CYS A 737 -11.27 0.75 -30.37
C CYS A 737 -10.78 1.29 -29.02
N LEU A 738 -11.12 2.53 -28.63
CA LEU A 738 -10.82 3.07 -27.29
C LEU A 738 -11.97 2.83 -26.29
N GLY A 739 -13.19 2.56 -26.76
CA GLY A 739 -14.38 2.49 -25.92
C GLY A 739 -14.86 3.84 -25.40
N VAL A 740 -14.71 4.91 -26.20
CA VAL A 740 -15.02 6.30 -25.82
C VAL A 740 -16.27 6.88 -26.50
N GLY A 741 -17.11 6.03 -27.09
CA GLY A 741 -18.39 6.39 -27.69
C GLY A 741 -18.28 7.14 -29.02
N LEU A 742 -17.27 6.83 -29.85
CA LEU A 742 -17.09 7.42 -31.17
C LEU A 742 -17.82 6.61 -32.27
N PRO A 743 -18.45 7.26 -33.26
CA PRO A 743 -19.25 6.58 -34.28
C PRO A 743 -18.39 5.82 -35.30
N ALA A 744 -19.09 5.11 -36.18
CA ALA A 744 -18.54 4.39 -37.33
C ALA A 744 -17.47 5.21 -38.07
N GLY A 745 -16.27 4.66 -38.13
CA GLY A 745 -15.11 5.25 -38.79
C GLY A 745 -14.74 4.54 -40.08
N ASP A 746 -13.63 4.99 -40.66
CA ASP A 746 -12.88 4.28 -41.68
C ASP A 746 -11.68 3.60 -41.00
N GLY A 747 -11.22 2.45 -41.51
CA GLY A 747 -10.09 1.68 -40.96
C GLY A 747 -8.79 2.50 -40.79
N GLY A 748 -8.59 3.55 -41.59
CA GLY A 748 -7.45 4.48 -41.47
C GLY A 748 -7.69 5.69 -40.56
N THR A 749 -8.76 5.72 -39.76
CA THR A 749 -9.08 6.84 -38.85
C THR A 749 -8.65 6.49 -37.43
N MET A 750 -7.56 7.12 -36.98
CA MET A 750 -7.05 6.97 -35.63
C MET A 750 -7.88 7.80 -34.66
N THR A 751 -8.31 7.18 -33.58
CA THR A 751 -9.03 7.83 -32.47
C THR A 751 -8.05 8.12 -31.34
N PHE A 752 -8.09 9.33 -30.78
CA PHE A 752 -7.31 9.76 -29.62
C PHE A 752 -8.20 10.01 -28.40
N GLY A 753 -7.69 9.65 -27.22
CA GLY A 753 -8.34 9.89 -25.94
C GLY A 753 -7.33 9.96 -24.79
N PHE A 754 -7.67 10.67 -23.72
CA PHE A 754 -6.93 10.61 -22.48
C PHE A 754 -7.21 9.30 -21.74
N MET A 755 -6.17 8.77 -21.11
CA MET A 755 -6.25 7.81 -20.02
C MET A 755 -6.10 8.61 -18.73
N ALA A 756 -7.21 9.01 -18.11
CA ALA A 756 -7.24 10.02 -17.05
C ALA A 756 -7.52 9.43 -15.67
N ASN A 757 -6.86 9.98 -14.64
CA ASN A 757 -7.18 9.73 -13.25
C ASN A 757 -8.45 10.52 -12.90
N ASP A 758 -9.54 9.82 -12.60
CA ASP A 758 -10.81 10.38 -12.13
C ASP A 758 -11.07 9.93 -10.69
N VAL A 759 -10.28 10.49 -9.77
CA VAL A 759 -10.31 10.18 -8.33
C VAL A 759 -10.14 8.68 -8.06
N ALA A 760 -8.91 8.19 -8.26
CA ALA A 760 -8.55 6.78 -8.08
C ALA A 760 -9.32 5.83 -9.02
N ARG A 761 -9.76 6.32 -10.17
CA ARG A 761 -10.38 5.50 -11.22
C ARG A 761 -9.76 5.86 -12.57
N LEU A 762 -9.52 4.85 -13.40
CA LEU A 762 -9.10 5.09 -14.77
C LEU A 762 -10.31 5.41 -15.63
N ARG A 763 -10.34 6.61 -16.22
CA ARG A 763 -11.38 7.03 -17.17
C ARG A 763 -10.77 7.32 -18.54
N LYS A 764 -11.36 6.71 -19.58
CA LYS A 764 -11.01 7.00 -20.97
C LYS A 764 -11.83 8.21 -21.42
N VAL A 765 -11.17 9.32 -21.75
CA VAL A 765 -11.84 10.58 -22.12
C VAL A 765 -11.53 10.92 -23.56
N LYS A 766 -12.57 11.01 -24.39
CA LYS A 766 -12.46 11.28 -25.82
C LYS A 766 -11.79 12.62 -26.11
N ILE A 767 -10.88 12.66 -27.09
CA ILE A 767 -10.28 13.91 -27.61
C ILE A 767 -10.77 14.21 -29.04
N GLY A 768 -10.49 13.28 -29.97
CA GLY A 768 -10.73 13.51 -31.40
C GLY A 768 -10.19 12.39 -32.29
N GLN A 769 -10.22 12.60 -33.60
CA GLN A 769 -9.83 11.65 -34.63
C GLN A 769 -8.94 12.31 -35.70
N VAL A 770 -8.04 11.52 -36.29
CA VAL A 770 -7.21 11.88 -37.46
C VAL A 770 -7.32 10.77 -38.50
N SER A 771 -7.67 11.13 -39.73
CA SER A 771 -7.82 10.18 -40.85
C SER A 771 -6.53 10.01 -41.65
N GLY A 772 -6.42 8.86 -42.32
CA GLY A 772 -5.29 8.50 -43.19
C GLY A 772 -4.06 7.99 -42.43
N VAL A 773 -4.20 7.67 -41.14
CA VAL A 773 -3.13 7.17 -40.28
C VAL A 773 -2.91 5.69 -40.54
N GLN A 774 -1.64 5.27 -40.48
CA GLN A 774 -1.19 3.91 -40.73
C GLN A 774 -0.16 3.49 -39.66
N PRO A 775 0.04 2.18 -39.44
CA PRO A 775 1.20 1.69 -38.70
C PRO A 775 2.51 2.28 -39.23
N GLY A 776 3.42 2.62 -38.31
CA GLY A 776 4.69 3.30 -38.58
C GLY A 776 4.62 4.83 -38.67
N ASP A 777 3.43 5.44 -38.66
CA ASP A 777 3.31 6.90 -38.59
C ASP A 777 3.79 7.44 -37.23
N ARG A 778 4.44 8.61 -37.26
CA ARG A 778 4.99 9.26 -36.07
C ARG A 778 3.98 10.24 -35.48
N VAL A 779 3.73 10.14 -34.18
CA VAL A 779 2.85 11.04 -33.42
C VAL A 779 3.69 11.89 -32.47
N VAL A 780 3.46 13.20 -32.49
CA VAL A 780 4.09 14.15 -31.57
C VAL A 780 3.02 14.84 -30.74
N ILE A 781 3.13 14.77 -29.42
CA ILE A 781 2.35 15.57 -28.49
C ILE A 781 3.23 16.69 -27.98
N GLN A 782 2.74 17.92 -28.04
CA GLN A 782 3.43 19.09 -27.55
C GLN A 782 2.58 19.81 -26.52
N ASN A 783 3.18 20.14 -25.38
CA ASN A 783 2.63 21.09 -24.41
C ASN A 783 3.13 22.49 -24.77
N LEU A 784 2.19 23.39 -25.09
CA LEU A 784 2.50 24.73 -25.57
C LEU A 784 2.86 25.71 -24.44
N ILE A 785 2.66 25.34 -23.18
CA ILE A 785 2.92 26.19 -22.01
C ILE A 785 4.34 25.97 -21.48
N ASN A 786 4.75 24.71 -21.31
CA ASN A 786 6.07 24.36 -20.79
C ASN A 786 7.10 23.98 -21.88
N GLU A 787 6.67 23.96 -23.15
CA GLU A 787 7.48 23.64 -24.34
C GLU A 787 7.97 22.17 -24.41
N GLU A 788 7.52 21.31 -23.50
CA GLU A 788 7.82 19.88 -23.54
C GLU A 788 7.09 19.21 -24.71
N HIS A 789 7.73 18.20 -25.28
CA HIS A 789 7.12 17.37 -26.33
C HIS A 789 7.56 15.93 -26.17
N VAL A 790 6.66 15.02 -26.52
CA VAL A 790 6.91 13.58 -26.54
C VAL A 790 6.57 13.05 -27.93
N THR A 791 7.35 12.08 -28.39
CA THR A 791 7.20 11.45 -29.70
C THR A 791 7.05 9.95 -29.50
N GLY A 792 6.22 9.32 -30.32
CA GLY A 792 6.16 7.88 -30.48
C GLY A 792 5.62 7.51 -31.85
N TRP A 793 5.53 6.21 -32.12
CA TRP A 793 5.06 5.71 -33.40
C TRP A 793 3.79 4.87 -33.21
N VAL A 794 3.00 4.72 -34.28
CA VAL A 794 1.84 3.83 -34.30
C VAL A 794 2.32 2.41 -34.57
N ASN A 795 2.04 1.49 -33.67
CA ASN A 795 2.51 0.10 -33.81
C ASN A 795 1.72 -0.71 -34.85
N ASP A 796 2.14 -1.96 -35.08
CA ASP A 796 1.49 -2.85 -36.05
C ASP A 796 0.07 -3.29 -35.63
N ARG A 797 -0.30 -3.13 -34.36
CA ARG A 797 -1.68 -3.25 -33.86
C ARG A 797 -2.49 -1.97 -34.03
N GLY A 798 -1.90 -0.91 -34.58
CA GLY A 798 -2.51 0.40 -34.75
C GLY A 798 -2.68 1.19 -33.46
N ARG A 799 -1.88 0.92 -32.41
CA ARG A 799 -1.96 1.55 -31.09
C ARG A 799 -0.78 2.47 -30.84
N ILE A 800 -0.98 3.46 -29.98
CA ILE A 800 0.07 4.28 -29.38
C ILE A 800 -0.38 4.76 -28.01
N ARG A 801 0.55 4.99 -27.08
CA ARG A 801 0.27 5.72 -25.86
C ARG A 801 1.48 6.54 -25.40
N LEU A 802 1.26 7.82 -25.13
CA LEU A 802 2.31 8.76 -24.77
C LEU A 802 1.93 9.55 -23.51
N GLY A 803 2.88 9.70 -22.59
CA GLY A 803 2.76 10.56 -21.41
C GLY A 803 3.44 11.91 -21.64
N ILE A 804 2.76 13.01 -21.32
CA ILE A 804 3.31 14.36 -21.44
C ILE A 804 3.25 15.07 -20.08
N PRO A 805 4.34 15.66 -19.56
CA PRO A 805 4.27 16.51 -18.38
C PRO A 805 3.36 17.73 -18.64
N ALA A 806 2.30 17.85 -17.85
CA ALA A 806 1.35 18.95 -17.96
C ALA A 806 0.74 19.32 -16.61
N ASP A 807 0.34 20.58 -16.49
CA ASP A 807 -0.44 21.11 -15.38
C ASP A 807 -1.92 21.21 -15.73
N ALA A 808 -2.78 20.99 -14.74
CA ALA A 808 -4.20 21.30 -14.78
C ALA A 808 -4.70 21.64 -13.37
N ILE A 809 -5.78 22.41 -13.29
CA ILE A 809 -6.44 22.73 -12.02
C ILE A 809 -7.31 21.54 -11.63
N ASP A 810 -7.17 21.08 -10.40
CA ASP A 810 -7.97 19.99 -9.86
C ASP A 810 -9.48 20.34 -9.87
N ALA A 811 -10.32 19.32 -9.74
CA ALA A 811 -11.76 19.49 -9.82
C ALA A 811 -12.31 20.41 -8.72
N VAL A 812 -11.81 20.30 -7.49
CA VAL A 812 -12.34 21.05 -6.34
C VAL A 812 -12.01 22.54 -6.50
N SER A 813 -10.76 22.88 -6.84
CA SER A 813 -10.35 24.26 -7.11
C SER A 813 -11.12 24.90 -8.28
N ARG A 814 -11.46 24.11 -9.31
CA ARG A 814 -12.25 24.60 -10.47
C ARG A 814 -13.65 25.07 -10.10
N ARG A 815 -14.24 24.59 -8.99
CA ARG A 815 -15.62 24.92 -8.58
C ARG A 815 -15.87 26.42 -8.53
N SER A 816 -14.99 27.15 -7.84
CA SER A 816 -15.09 28.61 -7.67
C SER A 816 -14.97 29.35 -9.01
N MET A 817 -14.13 28.85 -9.92
CA MET A 817 -13.88 29.43 -11.24
C MET A 817 -15.05 29.21 -12.21
N LEU A 818 -15.75 28.08 -12.08
CA LEU A 818 -16.89 27.69 -12.90
C LEU A 818 -18.23 28.15 -12.30
N GLY A 819 -18.21 28.76 -11.11
CA GLY A 819 -19.41 29.26 -10.43
C GLY A 819 -20.32 28.14 -9.92
N PHE A 820 -19.74 27.04 -9.43
CA PHE A 820 -20.49 26.01 -8.72
C PHE A 820 -21.01 26.55 -7.38
N GLU A 821 -22.25 26.20 -7.06
CA GLU A 821 -22.84 26.37 -5.73
C GLU A 821 -22.82 25.02 -4.99
N ASP A 822 -22.96 25.04 -3.67
CA ASP A 822 -23.06 23.81 -2.88
C ASP A 822 -24.22 22.92 -3.37
N GLY A 823 -23.95 21.62 -3.50
CA GLY A 823 -24.90 20.64 -4.08
C GLY A 823 -25.07 20.68 -5.61
N SER A 824 -24.36 21.56 -6.33
CA SER A 824 -24.33 21.52 -7.79
C SER A 824 -23.60 20.26 -8.30
N ALA A 825 -24.30 19.41 -9.06
CA ALA A 825 -23.77 18.20 -9.70
C ALA A 825 -23.75 18.28 -11.25
N GLU A 826 -24.50 19.22 -11.83
CA GLU A 826 -24.57 19.38 -13.28
C GLU A 826 -23.28 19.95 -13.85
N PRO A 827 -22.69 19.33 -14.90
CA PRO A 827 -21.47 19.82 -15.51
C PRO A 827 -21.58 21.26 -16.00
N ARG A 828 -20.53 22.07 -15.78
CA ARG A 828 -20.44 23.45 -16.26
C ARG A 828 -19.59 23.51 -17.53
N ARG A 829 -20.03 24.31 -18.50
CA ARG A 829 -19.31 24.47 -19.77
C ARG A 829 -18.07 25.36 -19.58
N ALA A 830 -16.93 24.86 -20.00
CA ALA A 830 -15.68 25.60 -20.10
C ALA A 830 -15.57 26.27 -21.49
N GLU A 831 -16.09 27.49 -21.60
CA GLU A 831 -16.01 28.28 -22.86
C GLU A 831 -14.56 28.71 -23.19
N ASP A 832 -13.70 28.81 -22.17
CA ASP A 832 -12.26 29.02 -22.30
C ASP A 832 -11.49 27.98 -21.48
N PRO A 833 -11.20 26.79 -22.05
CA PRO A 833 -10.54 25.72 -21.32
C PRO A 833 -9.08 26.02 -20.96
N THR A 834 -8.45 27.02 -21.59
CA THR A 834 -7.04 27.39 -21.35
C THR A 834 -6.79 27.92 -19.93
N ARG A 835 -7.86 28.24 -19.20
CA ARG A 835 -7.81 28.63 -17.79
C ARG A 835 -7.68 27.43 -16.84
N PHE A 836 -7.91 26.22 -17.31
CA PHE A 836 -8.03 25.02 -16.48
C PHE A 836 -6.91 24.01 -16.68
N GLY A 837 -6.12 24.13 -17.75
CA GLY A 837 -4.97 23.27 -17.98
C GLY A 837 -4.10 23.74 -19.14
N ASP A 838 -2.92 23.13 -19.24
CA ASP A 838 -1.97 23.43 -20.29
C ASP A 838 -2.53 23.10 -21.67
N THR A 839 -2.31 23.99 -22.65
CA THR A 839 -2.76 23.75 -24.04
C THR A 839 -1.87 22.71 -24.72
N LEU A 840 -2.49 21.73 -25.38
CA LEU A 840 -1.81 20.62 -26.03
C LEU A 840 -2.07 20.58 -27.55
N THR A 841 -1.09 20.10 -28.30
CA THR A 841 -1.22 19.78 -29.73
C THR A 841 -0.79 18.35 -29.98
N ILE A 842 -1.63 17.56 -30.66
CA ILE A 842 -1.30 16.23 -31.17
C ILE A 842 -1.09 16.37 -32.67
N THR A 843 0.07 15.97 -33.20
CA THR A 843 0.36 16.02 -34.64
C THR A 843 0.80 14.64 -35.13
N VAL A 844 0.16 14.14 -36.18
CA VAL A 844 0.50 12.88 -36.83
C VAL A 844 1.25 13.17 -38.13
N TYR A 845 2.43 12.56 -38.29
CA TYR A 845 3.29 12.67 -39.46
C TYR A 845 3.31 11.35 -40.24
N GLU A 846 3.50 11.45 -41.55
CA GLU A 846 3.74 10.28 -42.41
C GLU A 846 5.14 9.72 -42.14
N GLY A 847 5.20 8.57 -41.47
CA GLY A 847 6.46 7.99 -40.98
C GLY A 847 7.37 9.01 -40.29
N ASP A 848 8.68 8.95 -40.59
CA ASP A 848 9.67 9.93 -40.10
C ASP A 848 9.77 11.22 -40.93
N THR A 849 8.84 11.42 -41.87
CA THR A 849 8.85 12.63 -42.69
C THR A 849 8.33 13.84 -41.90
N GLN A 850 8.43 15.02 -42.51
CA GLN A 850 7.83 16.26 -42.00
C GLN A 850 6.44 16.50 -42.62
N THR A 851 5.90 15.53 -43.37
CA THR A 851 4.58 15.62 -43.96
C THR A 851 3.53 15.32 -42.88
N VAL A 852 2.69 16.30 -42.56
CA VAL A 852 1.61 16.15 -41.57
C VAL A 852 0.41 15.45 -42.22
N ARG A 853 -0.06 14.36 -41.61
CA ARG A 853 -1.34 13.72 -41.95
C ARG A 853 -2.53 14.47 -41.36
N GLY A 854 -2.39 14.92 -40.12
CA GLY A 854 -3.38 15.75 -39.43
C GLY A 854 -2.92 16.13 -38.03
N SER A 855 -3.67 17.03 -37.41
CA SER A 855 -3.41 17.49 -36.05
C SER A 855 -4.71 17.67 -35.28
N VAL A 856 -4.61 17.53 -33.95
CA VAL A 856 -5.68 17.85 -33.00
C VAL A 856 -5.14 18.87 -32.01
N ASP A 857 -5.64 20.10 -32.13
CA ASP A 857 -5.31 21.26 -31.30
C ASP A 857 -6.57 21.84 -30.60
N THR A 858 -7.72 21.26 -30.87
CA THR A 858 -9.03 21.64 -30.35
C THR A 858 -9.84 20.39 -29.99
N TRP A 859 -10.76 20.52 -29.04
CA TRP A 859 -11.75 19.48 -28.74
C TRP A 859 -12.65 19.27 -29.96
N GLN A 860 -12.71 18.06 -30.51
CA GLN A 860 -13.51 17.80 -31.71
C GLN A 860 -14.98 17.51 -31.41
N THR A 861 -15.33 17.26 -30.15
CA THR A 861 -16.72 17.17 -29.67
C THR A 861 -16.82 17.61 -28.22
N ASP A 862 -18.01 18.05 -27.80
CA ASP A 862 -18.32 18.29 -26.39
C ASP A 862 -17.96 17.06 -25.55
N THR A 863 -17.13 17.27 -24.52
CA THR A 863 -16.58 16.20 -23.68
C THR A 863 -16.66 16.59 -22.22
N THR A 864 -17.22 15.72 -21.38
CA THR A 864 -17.36 15.99 -19.94
C THR A 864 -16.36 15.20 -19.12
N PHE A 865 -15.63 15.89 -18.25
CA PHE A 865 -14.70 15.32 -17.29
C PHE A 865 -14.69 16.16 -16.01
N GLN A 866 -14.84 15.49 -14.87
CA GLN A 866 -14.84 16.09 -13.53
C GLN A 866 -15.69 17.37 -13.40
N GLY A 867 -17.00 17.23 -13.65
CA GLY A 867 -17.97 18.35 -13.63
C GLY A 867 -17.74 19.45 -14.67
N THR A 868 -16.80 19.29 -15.60
CA THR A 868 -16.51 20.29 -16.63
C THR A 868 -16.82 19.75 -18.03
N THR A 869 -17.60 20.48 -18.81
CA THR A 869 -17.82 20.20 -20.24
C THR A 869 -16.86 21.06 -21.07
N TYR A 870 -15.88 20.41 -21.68
CA TYR A 870 -14.97 20.99 -22.66
C TYR A 870 -15.68 21.05 -24.01
N VAL A 871 -15.86 22.27 -24.52
CA VAL A 871 -16.74 22.55 -25.67
C VAL A 871 -16.03 22.29 -27.00
N GLU A 872 -16.74 21.71 -27.96
CA GLU A 872 -16.26 21.52 -29.33
C GLU A 872 -15.70 22.82 -29.93
N GLY A 873 -14.54 22.72 -30.58
CA GLY A 873 -13.85 23.83 -31.24
C GLY A 873 -13.02 24.73 -30.30
N THR A 874 -13.06 24.50 -28.99
CA THR A 874 -12.16 25.18 -28.03
C THR A 874 -10.79 24.49 -27.97
N PRO A 875 -9.72 25.19 -27.54
CA PRO A 875 -8.37 24.61 -27.46
C PRO A 875 -8.32 23.31 -26.64
N LEU A 876 -7.58 22.32 -27.13
CA LEU A 876 -7.30 21.10 -26.39
C LEU A 876 -6.41 21.42 -25.20
N VAL A 877 -6.79 20.98 -24.00
CA VAL A 877 -6.01 21.19 -22.78
C VAL A 877 -5.82 19.89 -22.00
N ALA A 878 -4.78 19.84 -21.17
CA ALA A 878 -4.60 18.78 -20.19
C ALA A 878 -5.79 18.76 -19.19
N LEU A 879 -6.26 17.55 -18.86
CA LEU A 879 -7.41 17.35 -17.98
C LEU A 879 -7.05 17.22 -16.49
N TYR A 880 -5.81 16.82 -16.21
CA TYR A 880 -5.26 16.62 -14.87
C TYR A 880 -3.76 16.91 -14.89
N GLU A 881 -3.18 17.17 -13.73
CA GLU A 881 -1.74 17.39 -13.59
C GLU A 881 -0.96 16.07 -13.47
N GLY A 882 0.30 16.06 -13.91
CA GLY A 882 1.16 14.89 -13.76
C GLY A 882 2.58 15.07 -14.27
N TYR A 883 3.45 14.10 -13.97
CA TYR A 883 4.88 14.19 -14.24
C TYR A 883 5.28 13.75 -15.65
N GLY A 884 4.44 12.96 -16.34
CA GLY A 884 4.72 12.45 -17.69
C GLY A 884 5.98 11.59 -17.78
N LEU A 885 6.36 10.88 -16.71
CA LEU A 885 7.56 10.05 -16.70
C LEU A 885 7.31 8.72 -17.43
N PRO A 886 8.06 8.38 -18.50
CA PRO A 886 7.91 7.08 -19.13
C PRO A 886 8.21 5.96 -18.12
N ARG A 887 7.36 4.92 -18.09
CA ARG A 887 7.70 3.70 -17.34
C ARG A 887 8.98 3.09 -17.90
N ASN A 888 9.63 2.22 -17.13
CA ASN A 888 10.93 1.65 -17.51
C ASN A 888 12.07 2.66 -17.79
N SER A 889 11.89 3.96 -17.53
CA SER A 889 12.97 4.95 -17.67
C SER A 889 13.79 5.13 -16.38
N PRO A 890 15.06 5.57 -16.47
CA PRO A 890 15.87 5.90 -15.29
C PRO A 890 15.25 7.01 -14.44
N ARG A 891 14.54 7.96 -15.06
CA ARG A 891 13.86 9.06 -14.35
C ARG A 891 12.71 8.54 -13.49
N PHE A 892 11.93 7.60 -13.99
CA PHE A 892 10.84 6.97 -13.24
C PHE A 892 11.36 6.21 -12.01
N ARG A 893 12.37 5.37 -12.18
CA ARG A 893 13.00 4.62 -11.08
C ARG A 893 13.62 5.55 -10.03
N ARG A 894 14.32 6.59 -10.47
CA ARG A 894 14.89 7.61 -9.59
C ARG A 894 13.82 8.36 -8.80
N PHE A 895 12.70 8.71 -9.42
CA PHE A 895 11.58 9.37 -8.73
C PHE A 895 11.00 8.48 -7.63
N LEU A 896 10.68 7.22 -7.94
CA LEU A 896 10.12 6.28 -6.95
C LEU A 896 11.04 6.06 -5.76
N GLY A 897 12.36 5.98 -5.98
CA GLY A 897 13.33 5.91 -4.88
C GLY A 897 13.32 7.13 -3.97
N LEU A 898 13.21 8.35 -4.54
CA LEU A 898 13.12 9.60 -3.76
C LEU A 898 11.76 9.77 -3.09
N ALA A 899 10.69 9.28 -3.70
CA ALA A 899 9.33 9.35 -3.16
C ALA A 899 9.25 8.73 -1.77
N GLN A 900 9.96 7.62 -1.53
CA GLN A 900 10.05 6.98 -0.22
C GLN A 900 10.56 7.93 0.87
N SER A 901 11.47 8.87 0.55
CA SER A 901 11.94 9.87 1.53
C SER A 901 10.85 10.89 1.85
N GLY A 902 10.05 11.30 0.86
CA GLY A 902 8.95 12.25 1.04
C GLY A 902 7.88 11.70 1.99
N ILE A 903 7.49 10.44 1.80
CA ILE A 903 6.42 9.76 2.55
C ILE A 903 6.86 9.11 3.86
N SER A 904 8.17 9.10 4.16
CA SER A 904 8.75 8.33 5.28
C SER A 904 8.04 8.56 6.62
N LYS A 905 7.66 9.80 6.98
CA LYS A 905 7.00 10.09 8.27
C LYS A 905 5.69 9.31 8.52
N ALA A 906 5.05 8.84 7.46
CA ALA A 906 3.81 8.07 7.49
C ALA A 906 4.02 6.56 7.31
N ASP A 907 5.24 6.11 7.03
CA ASP A 907 5.51 4.73 6.68
C ASP A 907 5.56 3.85 7.94
N PRO A 908 4.82 2.72 7.99
CA PRO A 908 4.93 1.75 9.08
C PRO A 908 6.35 1.23 9.35
N ALA A 909 7.28 1.34 8.39
CA ALA A 909 8.69 1.02 8.63
C ALA A 909 9.26 1.87 9.77
N ILE A 910 8.94 3.17 9.80
CA ILE A 910 9.45 4.13 10.79
C ILE A 910 8.88 3.80 12.17
N TRP A 911 7.57 3.59 12.22
CA TRP A 911 6.86 3.37 13.48
C TRP A 911 7.07 1.95 14.03
N GLY A 912 7.30 0.97 13.15
CA GLY A 912 7.57 -0.42 13.53
C GLY A 912 8.80 -0.56 14.44
N VAL A 913 9.84 0.24 14.23
CA VAL A 913 11.03 0.29 15.09
C VAL A 913 10.67 0.69 16.53
N HIS A 914 9.66 1.53 16.69
CA HIS A 914 9.23 2.10 17.97
C HIS A 914 8.20 1.24 18.73
N THR A 915 7.85 0.06 18.22
CA THR A 915 6.93 -0.87 18.91
C THR A 915 7.54 -1.47 20.18
N PHE A 916 8.72 -2.08 20.06
CA PHE A 916 9.46 -2.63 21.21
C PHE A 916 10.99 -2.62 21.05
N MET A 917 11.50 -2.44 19.82
CA MET A 917 12.94 -2.36 19.62
C MET A 917 13.48 -1.05 20.18
N GLU A 918 12.90 0.08 19.81
CA GLU A 918 13.30 1.41 20.32
C GLU A 918 12.06 2.22 20.76
N PRO A 919 11.36 1.80 21.84
CA PRO A 919 10.12 2.43 22.27
C PRO A 919 10.25 3.92 22.51
N LEU A 920 9.32 4.70 21.94
CA LEU A 920 9.21 6.13 22.24
C LEU A 920 8.81 6.35 23.70
N GLN A 921 9.19 7.50 24.26
CA GLN A 921 9.00 7.81 25.67
C GLN A 921 7.98 8.94 25.84
N PHE A 922 6.98 8.72 26.69
CA PHE A 922 5.85 9.64 26.85
C PHE A 922 5.60 10.01 28.31
N PRO A 923 6.58 10.62 29.01
CA PRO A 923 6.53 10.85 30.46
C PRO A 923 5.44 11.84 30.91
N TYR A 924 4.82 12.55 29.96
CA TYR A 924 3.74 13.51 30.20
C TYR A 924 2.35 12.85 30.29
N ASP A 925 2.20 11.60 29.86
CA ASP A 925 0.92 10.91 29.83
C ASP A 925 0.60 10.25 31.19
N PRO A 926 -0.39 10.75 31.95
CA PRO A 926 -0.74 10.20 33.25
C PRO A 926 -1.52 8.86 33.17
N ASN A 927 -1.94 8.48 31.97
CA ASN A 927 -2.71 7.26 31.68
C ASN A 927 -1.85 6.19 30.97
N GLY A 928 -0.60 6.50 30.62
CA GLY A 928 0.35 5.53 30.06
C GLY A 928 0.64 4.42 31.07
N ARG A 929 0.42 3.15 30.68
CA ARG A 929 0.60 1.98 31.56
C ARG A 929 2.02 1.46 31.65
N THR A 930 2.83 1.75 30.65
CA THR A 930 4.23 1.36 30.59
C THR A 930 5.07 2.62 30.69
N GLU A 931 6.13 2.58 31.51
CA GLU A 931 7.17 3.62 31.51
C GLU A 931 7.95 3.51 30.16
N GLY A 932 7.32 3.94 29.06
CA GLY A 932 7.81 3.78 27.68
C GLY A 932 6.81 3.04 26.78
N GLY A 933 6.65 3.44 25.51
CA GLY A 933 5.63 2.94 24.58
C GLY A 933 5.87 1.53 24.04
N GLU A 934 5.73 0.51 24.88
CA GLU A 934 5.92 -0.90 24.52
C GLU A 934 4.62 -1.64 24.20
N THR A 935 3.91 -1.17 23.17
CA THR A 935 2.69 -1.81 22.67
C THR A 935 3.01 -3.19 22.09
N LYS A 936 2.24 -4.22 22.52
CA LYS A 936 2.47 -5.60 22.07
C LYS A 936 1.88 -5.82 20.68
N VAL A 937 2.66 -6.39 19.76
CA VAL A 937 2.25 -6.50 18.35
C VAL A 937 2.03 -7.94 17.90
N LEU A 938 0.93 -8.16 17.18
CA LEU A 938 0.70 -9.32 16.33
C LEU A 938 0.80 -8.86 14.88
N MET A 939 1.98 -9.01 14.27
CA MET A 939 2.15 -8.70 12.86
C MET A 939 1.52 -9.81 12.03
N MET A 940 0.47 -9.49 11.27
CA MET A 940 -0.28 -10.48 10.49
C MET A 940 -0.48 -10.09 9.02
N PRO A 941 0.59 -10.09 8.19
CA PRO A 941 0.41 -10.18 6.74
C PRO A 941 -0.33 -11.47 6.36
N THR A 942 -1.03 -11.50 5.23
CA THR A 942 -1.63 -12.73 4.69
C THR A 942 -0.80 -13.29 3.54
N ALA A 943 -0.65 -14.61 3.49
CA ALA A 943 0.14 -15.26 2.44
C ALA A 943 -0.46 -14.96 1.07
N GLY A 944 0.39 -14.51 0.13
CA GLY A 944 0.01 -14.21 -1.25
C GLY A 944 -0.97 -13.06 -1.42
N ASP A 945 -1.06 -12.15 -0.44
CA ASP A 945 -1.77 -10.88 -0.59
C ASP A 945 -1.20 -10.07 -1.76
N LYS A 946 -2.09 -9.58 -2.63
CA LYS A 946 -1.78 -8.85 -3.86
C LYS A 946 -2.17 -7.38 -3.76
N ASN A 947 -3.03 -7.02 -2.82
CA ASN A 947 -3.54 -5.68 -2.64
C ASN A 947 -2.56 -4.87 -1.78
N VAL A 948 -2.15 -5.45 -0.65
CA VAL A 948 -0.97 -5.01 0.09
C VAL A 948 0.04 -6.16 0.02
N PRO A 949 1.04 -6.09 -0.87
CA PRO A 949 1.93 -7.22 -1.14
C PRO A 949 2.48 -7.85 0.13
N ALA A 950 2.44 -9.20 0.24
CA ALA A 950 2.94 -9.92 1.41
C ALA A 950 4.39 -9.52 1.80
N SER A 951 5.23 -9.18 0.80
CA SER A 951 6.59 -8.65 1.01
C SER A 951 6.62 -7.39 1.90
N ALA A 952 5.65 -6.49 1.77
CA ALA A 952 5.58 -5.25 2.55
C ALA A 952 5.21 -5.55 4.02
N GLY A 953 4.30 -6.48 4.27
CA GLY A 953 3.97 -6.90 5.63
C GLY A 953 5.08 -7.72 6.30
N ILE A 954 5.80 -8.54 5.54
CA ILE A 954 7.03 -9.22 6.01
C ILE A 954 8.13 -8.20 6.31
N ALA A 955 8.28 -7.15 5.49
CA ALA A 955 9.17 -6.03 5.80
C ALA A 955 8.78 -5.33 7.11
N MET A 956 7.49 -5.13 7.38
CA MET A 956 7.02 -4.60 8.67
C MET A 956 7.34 -5.54 9.86
N GLY A 957 7.26 -6.86 9.65
CA GLY A 957 7.75 -7.85 10.62
C GLY A 957 9.27 -7.77 10.86
N ARG A 958 10.02 -7.50 9.79
CA ARG A 958 11.47 -7.30 9.81
C ARG A 958 11.85 -6.07 10.62
N VAL A 959 11.25 -4.92 10.31
CA VAL A 959 11.60 -3.63 10.95
C VAL A 959 11.21 -3.59 12.42
N SER A 960 10.10 -4.23 12.80
CA SER A 960 9.69 -4.35 14.20
C SER A 960 10.53 -5.33 15.01
N GLY A 961 11.31 -6.20 14.36
CA GLY A 961 12.19 -7.17 15.03
C GLY A 961 11.50 -8.48 15.42
N VAL A 962 10.24 -8.72 15.00
CA VAL A 962 9.54 -9.98 15.29
C VAL A 962 10.08 -11.18 14.47
N LEU A 963 10.81 -10.92 13.38
CA LEU A 963 11.59 -11.94 12.66
C LEU A 963 12.96 -12.23 13.31
N GLY A 964 13.28 -11.53 14.40
CA GLY A 964 14.57 -11.56 15.09
C GLY A 964 15.13 -10.16 15.25
N SER A 965 15.82 -9.90 16.37
CA SER A 965 16.46 -8.61 16.61
C SER A 965 17.52 -8.29 15.54
N TRP A 966 17.37 -7.13 14.91
CA TRP A 966 18.39 -6.52 14.05
C TRP A 966 19.39 -5.65 14.84
N LYS A 967 19.25 -5.52 16.17
CA LYS A 967 20.26 -4.83 16.98
C LYS A 967 21.54 -5.65 17.05
N HIS A 968 22.67 -4.96 16.96
CA HIS A 968 23.98 -5.56 17.11
C HIS A 968 24.16 -6.15 18.53
N ASP A 969 24.51 -7.44 18.59
CA ASP A 969 24.90 -8.17 19.79
C ASP A 969 26.20 -8.94 19.55
N SER A 970 27.27 -8.51 20.23
CA SER A 970 28.59 -9.17 20.15
C SER A 970 28.63 -10.61 20.65
N SER A 971 27.58 -11.08 21.35
CA SER A 971 27.43 -12.48 21.76
C SER A 971 27.06 -13.40 20.59
N ILE A 972 26.51 -12.84 19.52
CA ILE A 972 26.16 -13.54 18.28
C ILE A 972 27.41 -13.62 17.40
N SER A 973 27.60 -14.77 16.76
CA SER A 973 28.74 -15.00 15.85
C SER A 973 28.75 -13.99 14.70
N LYS A 974 29.94 -13.56 14.28
CA LYS A 974 30.11 -12.65 13.14
C LYS A 974 29.58 -13.20 11.83
N GLU A 975 29.49 -14.53 11.70
CA GLU A 975 28.93 -15.20 10.52
C GLU A 975 27.43 -14.89 10.33
N TYR A 976 26.74 -14.46 11.39
CA TYR A 976 25.35 -13.97 11.37
C TYR A 976 25.29 -12.45 11.55
N GLY A 977 26.40 -11.76 11.24
CA GLY A 977 26.49 -10.32 11.33
C GLY A 977 26.14 -9.76 12.70
N TRP A 978 26.48 -10.49 13.77
CA TRP A 978 26.19 -10.11 15.16
C TRP A 978 24.70 -9.83 15.43
N ARG A 979 23.77 -10.42 14.67
CA ARG A 979 22.33 -10.15 14.79
C ARG A 979 21.49 -11.42 14.86
N GLU A 980 20.41 -11.34 15.61
CA GLU A 980 19.50 -12.47 15.79
C GLU A 980 18.69 -12.74 14.51
N ILE A 981 18.36 -11.70 13.73
CA ILE A 981 17.60 -11.86 12.48
C ILE A 981 18.27 -12.76 11.44
N PHE A 982 19.60 -12.90 11.48
CA PHE A 982 20.36 -13.78 10.59
C PHE A 982 20.67 -15.14 11.22
N LYS A 983 20.30 -15.35 12.48
CA LYS A 983 20.54 -16.61 13.17
C LYS A 983 19.60 -17.69 12.63
N PRO A 984 20.11 -18.89 12.31
CA PRO A 984 19.28 -19.99 11.86
C PRO A 984 18.25 -20.42 12.89
N ASP A 985 17.00 -20.60 12.45
CA ASP A 985 15.98 -21.32 13.18
C ASP A 985 16.30 -22.83 13.12
N PRO A 986 16.36 -23.54 14.26
CA PRO A 986 16.69 -24.97 14.28
C PRO A 986 15.75 -25.86 13.44
N ARG A 987 14.51 -25.43 13.17
CA ARG A 987 13.52 -26.21 12.40
C ARG A 987 13.84 -26.24 10.90
N TYR A 988 14.44 -25.17 10.39
CA TYR A 988 14.66 -24.95 8.96
C TYR A 988 16.14 -24.89 8.59
N GLY A 989 17.05 -24.71 9.56
CA GLY A 989 18.49 -24.58 9.33
C GLY A 989 18.90 -23.24 8.70
N LYS A 990 17.96 -22.29 8.61
CA LYS A 990 18.10 -20.95 8.03
C LYS A 990 17.35 -19.94 8.89
N SER A 991 17.66 -18.66 8.76
CA SER A 991 16.89 -17.65 9.51
C SER A 991 15.43 -17.60 9.03
N PRO A 992 14.47 -17.17 9.87
CA PRO A 992 13.08 -17.04 9.43
C PRO A 992 12.90 -16.19 8.17
N ASP A 993 13.67 -15.11 8.03
CA ASP A 993 13.65 -14.22 6.88
C ASP A 993 14.15 -14.90 5.60
N GLU A 994 15.24 -15.67 5.68
CA GLU A 994 15.76 -16.45 4.54
C GLU A 994 14.82 -17.59 4.16
N TYR A 995 14.23 -18.26 5.15
CA TYR A 995 13.26 -19.32 4.91
C TYR A 995 12.04 -18.83 4.14
N LEU A 996 11.52 -17.63 4.47
CA LEU A 996 10.41 -17.00 3.75
C LEU A 996 10.74 -16.67 2.28
N ILE A 997 12.00 -16.40 1.96
CA ILE A 997 12.48 -16.21 0.59
C ILE A 997 12.50 -17.56 -0.15
N ASP A 998 13.13 -18.57 0.44
CA ASP A 998 13.31 -19.89 -0.20
C ASP A 998 12.01 -20.60 -0.55
N VAL A 999 10.97 -20.36 0.25
CA VAL A 999 9.61 -20.90 0.02
C VAL A 999 8.72 -19.93 -0.74
N TYR A 1000 9.29 -18.90 -1.36
CA TYR A 1000 8.60 -17.92 -2.20
C TYR A 1000 7.43 -17.20 -1.50
N ALA A 1001 7.46 -17.12 -0.17
CA ALA A 1001 6.40 -16.46 0.61
C ALA A 1001 6.48 -14.93 0.51
N ILE A 1002 7.69 -14.38 0.35
CA ILE A 1002 7.90 -12.94 0.06
C ILE A 1002 7.40 -12.58 -1.35
N GLU A 1003 7.65 -13.45 -2.34
CA GLU A 1003 7.16 -13.28 -3.71
C GLU A 1003 5.62 -13.33 -3.77
N GLY A 1004 5.04 -14.38 -3.17
CA GLY A 1004 3.62 -14.51 -2.91
C GLY A 1004 2.73 -14.69 -4.15
N ASP A 1005 3.28 -15.04 -5.31
CA ASP A 1005 2.50 -15.15 -6.55
C ASP A 1005 2.30 -16.58 -7.03
N GLY A 1006 1.09 -17.12 -6.77
CA GLY A 1006 0.71 -18.45 -7.24
C GLY A 1006 0.71 -18.62 -8.76
N ARG A 1007 0.69 -17.56 -9.58
CA ARG A 1007 0.74 -17.67 -11.05
C ARG A 1007 2.08 -18.16 -11.56
N LEU A 1008 3.14 -17.97 -10.78
CA LEU A 1008 4.48 -18.46 -11.12
C LEU A 1008 4.59 -19.98 -10.97
N GLN A 1009 3.59 -20.66 -10.40
CA GLN A 1009 3.56 -22.13 -10.28
C GLN A 1009 4.87 -22.70 -9.71
N ARG A 1010 5.37 -22.07 -8.63
CA ARG A 1010 6.57 -22.52 -7.90
C ARG A 1010 6.45 -23.96 -7.39
N TYR A 1011 5.21 -24.42 -7.18
CA TYR A 1011 4.85 -25.75 -6.70
C TYR A 1011 4.11 -26.58 -7.75
N ARG A 1012 4.62 -26.62 -8.99
CA ARG A 1012 4.02 -27.31 -10.13
C ARG A 1012 3.79 -28.82 -9.96
N ASP A 1013 4.48 -29.44 -9.01
CA ASP A 1013 4.32 -30.87 -8.71
C ASP A 1013 3.08 -31.15 -7.83
N ASN A 1014 2.30 -30.11 -7.48
CA ASN A 1014 0.99 -30.30 -6.86
C ASN A 1014 0.10 -31.12 -7.82
N PRO A 1015 -0.44 -32.26 -7.37
CA PRO A 1015 -1.06 -33.25 -8.24
C PRO A 1015 -2.30 -32.74 -8.99
N ASN A 1016 -2.99 -31.74 -8.43
CA ASN A 1016 -4.31 -31.32 -8.87
C ASN A 1016 -4.40 -29.83 -9.23
N ASN A 1017 -3.56 -28.97 -8.63
CA ASN A 1017 -3.55 -27.54 -8.94
C ASN A 1017 -2.16 -26.91 -8.77
N PRO A 1018 -1.49 -26.45 -9.84
CA PRO A 1018 -0.18 -25.84 -9.74
C PRO A 1018 -0.20 -24.38 -9.25
N ASN A 1019 -1.37 -23.72 -9.23
CA ASN A 1019 -1.52 -22.31 -8.86
C ASN A 1019 -1.65 -22.12 -7.34
N VAL A 1020 -0.74 -22.73 -6.58
CA VAL A 1020 -0.71 -22.69 -5.11
C VAL A 1020 0.52 -21.95 -4.60
N ILE A 1021 0.40 -21.37 -3.40
CA ILE A 1021 1.52 -20.81 -2.63
C ILE A 1021 1.81 -21.69 -1.41
N PHE A 1022 2.85 -21.36 -0.65
CA PHE A 1022 3.27 -22.15 0.50
C PHE A 1022 2.50 -21.76 1.79
N ASP A 1023 1.97 -22.74 2.52
CA ASP A 1023 1.37 -22.55 3.85
C ASP A 1023 2.48 -22.49 4.92
N VAL A 1024 3.12 -21.33 5.04
CA VAL A 1024 4.26 -21.14 5.96
C VAL A 1024 3.86 -21.30 7.43
N GLU A 1025 2.67 -20.81 7.82
CA GLU A 1025 2.19 -20.89 9.20
C GLU A 1025 1.63 -22.26 9.57
N ASN A 1026 1.13 -23.00 8.60
CA ASN A 1026 0.53 -24.31 8.78
C ASN A 1026 -0.50 -24.31 9.92
N VAL A 1027 -1.33 -23.27 10.05
CA VAL A 1027 -2.28 -23.13 11.19
C VAL A 1027 -3.32 -24.25 11.22
N SER A 1028 -3.52 -24.93 10.11
CA SER A 1028 -4.40 -26.10 9.99
C SER A 1028 -3.76 -27.40 10.52
N ASP A 1029 -2.48 -27.39 10.88
CA ASP A 1029 -1.67 -28.59 11.18
C ASP A 1029 -1.70 -29.63 10.04
N GLY A 1030 -1.64 -29.14 8.80
CA GLY A 1030 -1.61 -29.94 7.58
C GLY A 1030 -2.97 -30.40 7.09
N ARG A 1031 -4.06 -29.87 7.65
CA ARG A 1031 -5.44 -30.14 7.20
C ARG A 1031 -5.95 -29.16 6.15
N ALA A 1032 -5.21 -28.09 5.85
CA ALA A 1032 -5.59 -27.12 4.83
C ALA A 1032 -5.69 -27.82 3.46
N MET A 1033 -6.92 -27.86 2.94
CA MET A 1033 -7.21 -28.34 1.62
C MET A 1033 -8.35 -27.53 1.01
N PHE A 1034 -8.40 -27.53 -0.32
CA PHE A 1034 -9.35 -26.75 -1.09
C PHE A 1034 -9.97 -27.62 -2.17
N SER A 1035 -11.23 -27.33 -2.50
CA SER A 1035 -11.97 -28.06 -3.54
C SER A 1035 -11.86 -27.33 -4.87
N CYS A 1036 -11.79 -28.11 -5.96
CA CYS A 1036 -12.04 -27.61 -7.31
C CYS A 1036 -13.52 -27.67 -7.73
N GLY A 1037 -14.38 -28.26 -6.89
CA GLY A 1037 -15.82 -28.38 -7.11
C GLY A 1037 -16.65 -27.29 -6.41
N ASP A 1038 -17.96 -27.50 -6.38
CA ASP A 1038 -18.95 -26.50 -5.96
C ASP A 1038 -19.19 -26.45 -4.44
N SER A 1039 -18.59 -27.37 -3.66
CA SER A 1039 -18.65 -27.35 -2.20
C SER A 1039 -17.81 -26.23 -1.56
N ASP A 1040 -16.86 -25.68 -2.30
CA ASP A 1040 -16.04 -24.53 -1.94
C ASP A 1040 -16.42 -23.35 -2.86
N TRP A 1041 -16.85 -22.23 -2.26
CA TRP A 1041 -17.20 -21.03 -3.02
C TRP A 1041 -16.09 -20.57 -3.95
N SER A 1042 -14.84 -20.61 -3.47
CA SER A 1042 -13.65 -20.22 -4.24
C SER A 1042 -13.32 -21.23 -5.35
N GLY A 1043 -13.74 -22.49 -5.21
CA GLY A 1043 -13.69 -23.49 -6.28
C GLY A 1043 -14.69 -23.16 -7.39
N ARG A 1044 -15.95 -22.94 -6.99
CA ARG A 1044 -17.09 -22.65 -7.88
C ARG A 1044 -16.90 -21.38 -8.73
N ASN A 1045 -16.54 -20.28 -8.09
CA ASN A 1045 -16.36 -18.99 -8.77
C ASN A 1045 -15.02 -18.92 -9.56
N GLY A 1046 -14.16 -19.94 -9.43
CA GLY A 1046 -12.89 -20.05 -10.14
C GLY A 1046 -11.71 -19.33 -9.49
N GLU A 1047 -11.86 -18.78 -8.29
CA GLU A 1047 -10.77 -18.14 -7.52
C GLU A 1047 -9.64 -19.11 -7.17
N ASN A 1048 -9.95 -20.39 -6.95
CA ASN A 1048 -8.95 -21.44 -6.75
C ASN A 1048 -8.11 -21.70 -8.02
N LYS A 1049 -8.51 -21.17 -9.18
CA LYS A 1049 -7.81 -21.33 -10.48
C LYS A 1049 -7.49 -22.78 -10.84
N CYS A 1050 -8.42 -23.68 -10.52
CA CYS A 1050 -8.26 -25.09 -10.83
C CYS A 1050 -8.16 -25.34 -12.35
N PRO A 1051 -7.32 -26.29 -12.78
CA PRO A 1051 -7.28 -26.73 -14.17
C PRO A 1051 -8.65 -27.19 -14.67
N ALA A 1052 -8.95 -26.94 -15.94
CA ALA A 1052 -10.25 -27.28 -16.54
C ALA A 1052 -10.61 -28.77 -16.41
N ALA A 1053 -9.63 -29.66 -16.34
CA ALA A 1053 -9.83 -31.11 -16.21
C ALA A 1053 -10.40 -31.54 -14.85
N VAL A 1054 -10.22 -30.74 -13.79
CA VAL A 1054 -10.63 -31.06 -12.41
C VAL A 1054 -11.62 -30.03 -11.84
N LYS A 1055 -11.99 -29.02 -12.62
CA LYS A 1055 -12.89 -27.94 -12.21
C LYS A 1055 -14.36 -28.40 -12.23
N GLY A 1056 -15.10 -28.02 -11.18
CA GLY A 1056 -16.53 -28.32 -11.00
C GLY A 1056 -16.79 -29.69 -10.36
N SER A 1057 -18.06 -29.98 -10.10
CA SER A 1057 -18.47 -31.25 -9.49
C SER A 1057 -18.66 -32.37 -10.54
N GLY A 1058 -17.95 -33.48 -10.34
CA GLY A 1058 -17.94 -34.69 -11.16
C GLY A 1058 -19.21 -35.55 -11.00
N PRO A 1059 -19.17 -36.86 -11.31
CA PRO A 1059 -20.36 -37.72 -11.30
C PRO A 1059 -21.02 -37.82 -9.92
N ASP A 1060 -22.27 -38.32 -9.90
CA ASP A 1060 -22.95 -38.67 -8.65
C ASP A 1060 -22.20 -39.78 -7.91
N CYS A 1061 -22.23 -39.72 -6.59
CA CYS A 1061 -21.59 -40.70 -5.71
C CYS A 1061 -22.38 -40.89 -4.42
N ALA A 1062 -22.25 -42.08 -3.83
CA ALA A 1062 -22.73 -42.38 -2.49
C ALA A 1062 -21.62 -42.19 -1.43
N ASP A 1063 -20.38 -42.52 -1.79
CA ASP A 1063 -19.19 -42.37 -0.94
C ASP A 1063 -17.91 -42.20 -1.78
N ASP A 1064 -16.78 -41.94 -1.11
CA ASP A 1064 -15.49 -41.67 -1.75
C ASP A 1064 -15.00 -42.80 -2.66
N THR A 1065 -15.46 -44.05 -2.49
CA THR A 1065 -15.01 -45.19 -3.30
C THR A 1065 -15.57 -45.17 -4.72
N GLU A 1066 -16.61 -44.37 -4.97
CA GLU A 1066 -17.21 -44.16 -6.29
C GLU A 1066 -16.52 -43.01 -7.06
N CYS A 1067 -15.51 -42.37 -6.48
CA CYS A 1067 -14.77 -41.27 -7.08
C CYS A 1067 -13.37 -41.72 -7.58
N ASP A 1068 -13.23 -41.90 -8.90
CA ASP A 1068 -12.03 -42.48 -9.52
C ASP A 1068 -10.82 -41.52 -9.65
N ALA A 1069 -11.03 -40.21 -9.50
CA ALA A 1069 -9.96 -39.22 -9.67
C ALA A 1069 -9.09 -39.08 -8.41
N ASP A 1070 -7.78 -38.82 -8.58
CA ASP A 1070 -6.87 -38.67 -7.46
C ASP A 1070 -7.23 -37.44 -6.61
N GLY A 1071 -7.32 -37.62 -5.29
CA GLY A 1071 -7.83 -36.61 -4.36
C GLY A 1071 -9.34 -36.34 -4.46
N ALA A 1072 -10.11 -37.13 -5.23
CA ALA A 1072 -11.56 -36.96 -5.31
C ALA A 1072 -12.28 -37.52 -4.08
N ARG A 1073 -13.31 -36.79 -3.63
CA ARG A 1073 -14.16 -37.14 -2.49
C ARG A 1073 -15.63 -36.96 -2.85
N CYS A 1074 -16.49 -37.75 -2.24
CA CYS A 1074 -17.92 -37.61 -2.38
C CYS A 1074 -18.47 -36.55 -1.42
N VAL A 1075 -18.77 -35.37 -1.94
CA VAL A 1075 -19.29 -34.24 -1.16
C VAL A 1075 -20.67 -33.88 -1.66
N LYS A 1076 -21.66 -33.93 -0.76
CA LYS A 1076 -23.08 -33.67 -1.07
C LYS A 1076 -23.59 -34.50 -2.26
N GLY A 1077 -23.12 -35.75 -2.38
CA GLY A 1077 -23.54 -36.70 -3.41
C GLY A 1077 -22.86 -36.51 -4.77
N ARG A 1078 -21.80 -35.70 -4.86
CA ARG A 1078 -21.03 -35.45 -6.08
C ARG A 1078 -19.53 -35.64 -5.83
N CYS A 1079 -18.84 -36.24 -6.78
CA CYS A 1079 -17.38 -36.37 -6.71
C CYS A 1079 -16.72 -35.02 -6.97
N GLU A 1080 -15.92 -34.52 -6.04
CA GLU A 1080 -15.15 -33.28 -6.18
C GLU A 1080 -13.67 -33.54 -5.90
N VAL A 1081 -12.79 -32.93 -6.69
CA VAL A 1081 -11.34 -33.06 -6.53
C VAL A 1081 -10.84 -32.07 -5.49
N PHE A 1082 -10.26 -32.57 -4.41
CA PHE A 1082 -9.58 -31.78 -3.41
C PHE A 1082 -8.07 -31.79 -3.66
N PHE A 1083 -7.40 -30.71 -3.27
CA PHE A 1083 -5.96 -30.60 -3.40
C PHE A 1083 -5.32 -30.03 -2.14
N PRO A 1084 -4.13 -30.52 -1.76
CA PRO A 1084 -3.40 -30.04 -0.60
C PRO A 1084 -2.60 -28.79 -0.95
N ILE A 1085 -2.08 -28.12 0.08
CA ILE A 1085 -1.13 -27.01 -0.06
C ILE A 1085 0.27 -27.42 0.43
N PRO A 1086 1.36 -27.05 -0.28
CA PRO A 1086 2.72 -27.18 0.22
C PRO A 1086 2.90 -26.53 1.59
N ARG A 1087 3.59 -27.20 2.51
CA ARG A 1087 3.68 -26.79 3.92
C ARG A 1087 4.99 -27.27 4.55
N PRO A 1088 5.43 -26.69 5.68
CA PRO A 1088 6.60 -27.17 6.40
C PRO A 1088 6.37 -28.57 6.99
N GLU A 1089 7.40 -29.41 6.93
CA GLU A 1089 7.42 -30.73 7.60
C GLU A 1089 7.72 -30.60 9.10
N ASN A 1090 8.52 -29.60 9.49
CA ASN A 1090 9.05 -29.41 10.85
C ASN A 1090 8.31 -28.32 11.65
N GLY A 1091 6.99 -28.25 11.49
CA GLY A 1091 6.12 -27.27 12.18
C GLY A 1091 6.06 -25.90 11.50
N GLY A 1092 4.95 -25.20 11.71
CA GLY A 1092 4.69 -23.87 11.14
C GLY A 1092 5.55 -22.76 11.74
N LEU A 1093 5.72 -21.65 11.01
CA LEU A 1093 6.61 -20.54 11.37
C LEU A 1093 6.33 -19.98 12.78
N ARG A 1094 5.10 -19.51 13.04
CA ARG A 1094 4.53 -19.20 14.37
C ARG A 1094 5.49 -18.49 15.34
N LEU A 1095 6.14 -17.41 14.88
CA LEU A 1095 7.16 -16.74 15.68
C LEU A 1095 6.52 -16.01 16.88
N ASN A 1096 7.11 -16.20 18.05
CA ASN A 1096 6.70 -15.58 19.30
C ASN A 1096 7.95 -15.04 20.01
N TRP A 1097 7.94 -13.75 20.34
CA TRP A 1097 9.00 -13.08 21.07
C TRP A 1097 8.52 -12.76 22.48
N ALA A 1098 9.10 -13.42 23.47
CA ALA A 1098 8.67 -13.33 24.86
C ALA A 1098 9.28 -12.12 25.58
N HIS A 1099 8.45 -11.38 26.31
CA HIS A 1099 8.86 -10.31 27.21
C HIS A 1099 9.05 -10.82 28.65
N PRO A 1100 9.86 -10.14 29.48
CA PRO A 1100 10.04 -10.51 30.89
C PRO A 1100 8.76 -10.48 31.73
N ASP A 1101 7.74 -9.75 31.30
CA ASP A 1101 6.44 -9.62 31.97
C ASP A 1101 5.43 -10.72 31.60
N GLY A 1102 5.83 -11.69 30.78
CA GLY A 1102 4.98 -12.80 30.33
C GLY A 1102 4.09 -12.49 29.13
N ARG A 1103 4.23 -11.31 28.51
CA ARG A 1103 3.57 -10.95 27.25
C ARG A 1103 4.44 -11.25 26.05
N PHE A 1104 3.86 -11.18 24.85
CA PHE A 1104 4.52 -11.55 23.61
C PHE A 1104 4.30 -10.52 22.51
N ASN A 1105 5.31 -10.38 21.65
CA ASN A 1105 5.08 -10.00 20.26
C ASN A 1105 5.01 -11.26 19.42
N ALA A 1106 4.22 -11.24 18.36
CA ALA A 1106 4.01 -12.39 17.50
C ALA A 1106 4.03 -11.99 16.02
N PHE A 1107 4.42 -12.94 15.17
CA PHE A 1107 4.30 -12.84 13.72
C PHE A 1107 3.53 -14.05 13.19
N ARG A 1108 2.55 -13.81 12.32
CA ARG A 1108 1.80 -14.85 11.62
C ARG A 1108 1.65 -14.47 10.14
N LEU A 1109 1.92 -15.41 9.22
CA LEU A 1109 1.63 -15.30 7.79
C LEU A 1109 0.61 -16.36 7.34
N PRO A 1110 -0.66 -16.30 7.78
CA PRO A 1110 -1.62 -17.36 7.52
C PRO A 1110 -1.99 -17.47 6.04
N LEU A 1111 -2.22 -18.71 5.60
CA LEU A 1111 -2.79 -19.02 4.29
C LEU A 1111 -4.31 -19.15 4.39
N MET A 1112 -5.03 -18.21 3.79
CA MET A 1112 -6.50 -18.23 3.76
C MET A 1112 -7.02 -18.96 2.51
N ARG A 1113 -6.32 -18.81 1.37
CA ARG A 1113 -6.71 -19.36 0.05
C ARG A 1113 -5.49 -19.88 -0.71
N PRO A 1114 -5.65 -20.81 -1.66
CA PRO A 1114 -4.54 -21.44 -2.39
C PRO A 1114 -3.59 -20.47 -3.07
N ALA A 1115 -4.13 -19.40 -3.66
CA ALA A 1115 -3.38 -18.40 -4.42
C ALA A 1115 -3.29 -17.04 -3.71
N GLY A 1116 -3.55 -17.03 -2.40
CA GLY A 1116 -3.56 -15.87 -1.52
C GLY A 1116 -4.91 -15.18 -1.35
N GLN A 1117 -5.04 -14.40 -0.28
CA GLN A 1117 -6.21 -13.58 0.07
C GLN A 1117 -5.76 -12.24 0.67
N HIS A 1118 -6.51 -11.17 0.42
CA HIS A 1118 -6.27 -9.88 1.06
C HIS A 1118 -6.95 -9.82 2.44
N GLY A 1119 -6.15 -9.88 3.50
CA GLY A 1119 -6.67 -9.85 4.87
C GLY A 1119 -7.48 -11.07 5.28
N ILE A 1120 -8.15 -10.95 6.42
CA ILE A 1120 -9.03 -11.97 7.01
C ILE A 1120 -10.48 -11.53 6.84
N TYR A 1121 -11.38 -12.46 6.51
CA TYR A 1121 -12.81 -12.18 6.35
C TYR A 1121 -13.62 -12.73 7.53
N ASN A 1122 -14.95 -12.64 7.43
CA ASN A 1122 -15.84 -13.41 8.29
C ASN A 1122 -15.64 -14.92 8.05
N ALA A 1123 -16.06 -15.72 9.03
CA ALA A 1123 -15.91 -17.17 9.01
C ALA A 1123 -16.41 -17.81 7.70
N GLN A 1124 -15.61 -18.72 7.16
CA GLN A 1124 -15.84 -19.46 5.92
C GLN A 1124 -16.07 -20.95 6.24
N SER A 1125 -17.15 -21.24 6.97
CA SER A 1125 -17.43 -22.54 7.59
C SER A 1125 -17.55 -23.72 6.61
N PHE A 1126 -17.72 -23.44 5.31
CA PHE A 1126 -17.77 -24.45 4.25
C PHE A 1126 -16.41 -25.07 3.90
N ARG A 1127 -15.28 -24.45 4.31
CA ARG A 1127 -13.94 -24.99 4.04
C ARG A 1127 -13.60 -26.16 4.95
N ASP A 1128 -12.69 -27.04 4.57
CA ASP A 1128 -12.22 -28.15 5.43
C ASP A 1128 -11.62 -27.63 6.74
N PHE A 1129 -10.77 -26.59 6.67
CA PHE A 1129 -10.31 -25.79 7.81
C PHE A 1129 -10.61 -24.31 7.55
N ASP A 1130 -11.37 -23.68 8.45
CA ASP A 1130 -11.77 -22.27 8.36
C ASP A 1130 -10.69 -21.37 8.97
N THR A 1131 -9.65 -21.11 8.17
CA THR A 1131 -8.55 -20.23 8.56
C THR A 1131 -9.03 -18.81 8.92
N ASP A 1132 -10.09 -18.31 8.29
CA ASP A 1132 -10.66 -16.98 8.57
C ASP A 1132 -11.19 -16.91 9.99
N ALA A 1133 -12.06 -17.84 10.39
CA ALA A 1133 -12.55 -17.91 11.77
C ALA A 1133 -11.39 -18.08 12.78
N TYR A 1134 -10.44 -18.97 12.47
CA TYR A 1134 -9.29 -19.23 13.33
C TYR A 1134 -8.46 -17.97 13.60
N MET A 1135 -8.09 -17.24 12.54
CA MET A 1135 -7.22 -16.08 12.66
C MET A 1135 -7.95 -14.86 13.25
N VAL A 1136 -9.26 -14.72 13.03
CA VAL A 1136 -10.08 -13.72 13.74
C VAL A 1136 -10.08 -14.02 15.24
N ASN A 1137 -10.38 -15.27 15.65
CA ASN A 1137 -10.37 -15.68 17.06
C ASN A 1137 -8.99 -15.46 17.71
N PHE A 1138 -7.91 -15.84 17.01
CA PHE A 1138 -6.55 -15.63 17.47
C PHE A 1138 -6.22 -14.15 17.66
N THR A 1139 -6.58 -13.30 16.69
CA THR A 1139 -6.37 -11.85 16.75
C THR A 1139 -7.09 -11.25 17.95
N ILE A 1140 -8.37 -11.57 18.14
CA ILE A 1140 -9.18 -11.05 19.26
C ILE A 1140 -8.60 -11.49 20.59
N ARG A 1141 -8.21 -12.76 20.72
CA ARG A 1141 -7.59 -13.30 21.94
C ARG A 1141 -6.25 -12.62 22.24
N PHE A 1142 -5.41 -12.40 21.24
CA PHE A 1142 -4.15 -11.68 21.40
C PHE A 1142 -4.40 -10.26 21.92
N LEU A 1143 -5.32 -9.52 21.28
CA LEU A 1143 -5.62 -8.14 21.65
C LEU A 1143 -6.26 -8.03 23.04
N GLY A 1144 -7.23 -8.89 23.31
CA GLY A 1144 -7.98 -8.91 24.56
C GLY A 1144 -7.12 -9.25 25.77
N THR A 1145 -6.15 -10.15 25.58
CA THR A 1145 -5.19 -10.56 26.61
C THR A 1145 -3.95 -9.70 26.65
N ARG A 1146 -3.89 -8.60 25.87
CA ARG A 1146 -2.74 -7.68 25.82
C ARG A 1146 -1.44 -8.38 25.40
N GLY A 1147 -1.55 -9.37 24.53
CA GLY A 1147 -0.43 -10.19 24.06
C GLY A 1147 0.04 -11.26 25.04
N GLU A 1148 -0.70 -11.59 26.10
CA GLU A 1148 -0.36 -12.70 27.01
C GLU A 1148 -0.55 -14.08 26.36
N LYS A 1149 -1.40 -14.18 25.32
CA LYS A 1149 -1.77 -15.46 24.67
C LYS A 1149 -1.38 -15.48 23.20
N VAL A 1150 -0.52 -16.42 22.86
CA VAL A 1150 0.01 -16.64 21.49
C VAL A 1150 0.09 -18.12 21.12
N GLU A 1151 -0.39 -19.00 22.00
CA GLU A 1151 -0.36 -20.42 21.79
C GLU A 1151 -1.21 -20.85 20.60
N HIS A 1152 -0.69 -21.82 19.87
CA HIS A 1152 -1.42 -22.49 18.82
C HIS A 1152 -2.51 -23.37 19.43
N VAL A 1153 -3.75 -23.19 18.97
CA VAL A 1153 -4.89 -24.02 19.36
C VAL A 1153 -5.18 -25.01 18.24
N ASP A 1154 -4.90 -26.29 18.45
CA ASP A 1154 -5.08 -27.31 17.41
C ASP A 1154 -6.58 -27.54 17.11
N GLY A 1155 -6.96 -27.38 15.84
CA GLY A 1155 -8.26 -27.84 15.33
C GLY A 1155 -9.49 -27.07 15.78
N CYS A 1156 -9.31 -25.86 16.32
CA CYS A 1156 -10.41 -25.00 16.76
C CYS A 1156 -10.68 -23.86 15.76
N ASP A 1157 -11.04 -24.19 14.52
CA ASP A 1157 -11.44 -23.27 13.45
C ASP A 1157 -12.94 -22.94 13.45
N CYS A 1158 -13.58 -23.09 14.61
CA CYS A 1158 -15.03 -22.96 14.75
C CYS A 1158 -15.51 -21.50 14.82
N SER A 1159 -16.76 -21.31 14.40
CA SER A 1159 -17.37 -19.97 14.22
C SER A 1159 -18.44 -19.65 15.27
N ALA A 1160 -18.95 -20.59 16.07
CA ALA A 1160 -19.96 -20.28 17.09
C ALA A 1160 -19.99 -21.33 18.19
N SER A 1161 -20.34 -20.98 19.43
CA SER A 1161 -20.47 -21.98 20.51
C SER A 1161 -21.83 -22.68 20.55
N ALA A 1162 -22.83 -22.14 19.84
CA ALA A 1162 -24.19 -22.66 19.74
C ALA A 1162 -24.83 -22.20 18.42
N LEU A 1163 -25.97 -22.81 18.06
CA LEU A 1163 -26.83 -22.25 17.02
C LEU A 1163 -27.60 -21.06 17.63
N PRO A 1164 -27.51 -19.85 17.05
CA PRO A 1164 -28.30 -18.72 17.49
C PRO A 1164 -29.77 -18.92 17.09
N ASN A 1165 -30.66 -18.24 17.81
CA ASN A 1165 -32.03 -18.02 17.38
C ASN A 1165 -32.37 -16.55 17.62
N ILE A 1166 -32.61 -15.78 16.56
CA ILE A 1166 -33.06 -14.39 16.68
C ILE A 1166 -34.59 -14.40 16.75
N THR A 1167 -35.14 -13.88 17.85
CA THR A 1167 -36.59 -13.77 18.02
C THR A 1167 -37.03 -12.31 17.96
N VAL A 1168 -38.16 -12.03 17.30
CA VAL A 1168 -38.82 -10.71 17.33
C VAL A 1168 -40.18 -10.91 18.00
N ASP A 1169 -40.36 -10.33 19.18
CA ASP A 1169 -41.53 -10.51 20.06
C ASP A 1169 -41.90 -11.97 20.32
N GLY A 1170 -40.87 -12.78 20.55
CA GLY A 1170 -41.00 -14.21 20.82
C GLY A 1170 -41.39 -15.05 19.60
N ARG A 1171 -41.24 -14.53 18.38
CA ARG A 1171 -41.33 -15.31 17.12
C ARG A 1171 -39.95 -15.50 16.51
N ASP A 1172 -39.63 -16.72 16.16
CA ASP A 1172 -38.41 -17.06 15.42
C ASP A 1172 -38.43 -16.36 14.07
N MET A 1173 -37.31 -15.72 13.74
CA MET A 1173 -37.06 -15.08 12.46
C MET A 1173 -35.69 -15.61 12.04
N ASN A 1174 -35.60 -16.34 10.94
CA ASN A 1174 -34.33 -16.92 10.46
C ASN A 1174 -33.72 -16.01 9.36
N PRO A 1175 -33.09 -14.85 9.69
CA PRO A 1175 -32.70 -13.87 8.68
C PRO A 1175 -31.64 -14.37 7.70
N ALA A 1176 -30.71 -15.22 8.14
CA ALA A 1176 -29.61 -15.68 7.29
C ALA A 1176 -30.06 -16.49 6.07
N LEU A 1177 -31.19 -17.21 6.12
CA LEU A 1177 -31.64 -18.12 5.06
C LEU A 1177 -33.07 -17.87 4.57
N PHE A 1178 -33.68 -16.74 4.94
CA PHE A 1178 -35.09 -16.41 4.71
C PHE A 1178 -35.58 -16.59 3.24
N LEU A 1179 -34.70 -16.45 2.23
CA LEU A 1179 -35.06 -16.47 0.79
C LEU A 1179 -34.31 -17.49 -0.10
N ARG A 1180 -33.39 -18.34 0.42
CA ARG A 1180 -32.40 -19.04 -0.45
C ARG A 1180 -32.69 -20.50 -0.85
N ARG A 1181 -33.63 -21.23 -0.22
CA ARG A 1181 -33.91 -22.63 -0.60
C ARG A 1181 -35.30 -22.83 -1.21
N ASN A 1182 -35.32 -23.37 -2.44
CA ASN A 1182 -36.49 -23.70 -3.27
C ASN A 1182 -37.76 -24.05 -2.46
N ASP A 1183 -38.67 -23.08 -2.41
CA ASP A 1183 -40.09 -23.20 -2.06
C ASP A 1183 -40.44 -23.34 -0.57
N GLN A 1184 -39.49 -23.17 0.36
CA GLN A 1184 -39.78 -23.09 1.80
C GLN A 1184 -39.27 -21.78 2.40
N ILE A 1185 -40.18 -20.83 2.59
CA ILE A 1185 -39.99 -19.65 3.43
C ILE A 1185 -39.79 -20.17 4.86
N ASP A 1186 -38.70 -19.79 5.54
CA ASP A 1186 -38.38 -20.11 6.96
C ASP A 1186 -37.52 -21.37 7.23
N GLN A 1187 -36.32 -21.47 6.65
CA GLN A 1187 -35.32 -22.47 7.07
C GLN A 1187 -34.29 -21.88 8.05
N SER A 1188 -34.00 -22.60 9.13
CA SER A 1188 -32.99 -22.24 10.13
C SER A 1188 -31.59 -22.78 9.78
N CYS A 1189 -30.56 -22.07 10.24
CA CYS A 1189 -29.18 -22.53 10.15
C CYS A 1189 -28.97 -23.86 10.91
N GLN A 1190 -28.18 -24.76 10.33
CA GLN A 1190 -27.83 -26.05 10.92
C GLN A 1190 -26.39 -26.06 11.43
N THR A 1191 -26.04 -27.07 12.25
CA THR A 1191 -24.67 -27.25 12.75
C THR A 1191 -23.65 -27.58 11.66
N THR A 1192 -24.09 -27.85 10.43
CA THR A 1192 -23.21 -28.01 9.27
C THR A 1192 -23.01 -26.71 8.50
N ASP A 1193 -23.91 -25.73 8.66
CA ASP A 1193 -23.77 -24.39 8.08
C ASP A 1193 -22.87 -23.52 8.97
N LEU A 1194 -22.89 -23.79 10.27
CA LEU A 1194 -22.06 -23.19 11.30
C LEU A 1194 -21.11 -24.24 11.83
N LYS A 1195 -19.80 -24.15 11.60
CA LYS A 1195 -18.83 -25.03 12.28
C LYS A 1195 -18.88 -24.76 13.79
N VAL A 1196 -19.83 -25.40 14.50
CA VAL A 1196 -20.08 -25.16 15.92
C VAL A 1196 -18.91 -25.71 16.72
N CYS A 1197 -18.39 -24.88 17.62
CA CYS A 1197 -17.27 -25.21 18.49
C CYS A 1197 -17.60 -26.42 19.37
N SER A 1198 -16.59 -27.28 19.54
CA SER A 1198 -16.60 -28.17 20.71
C SER A 1198 -16.60 -27.34 21.99
N ALA A 1199 -17.09 -27.90 23.10
CA ALA A 1199 -17.08 -27.20 24.38
C ALA A 1199 -15.65 -26.78 24.81
N GLU A 1200 -14.64 -27.56 24.43
CA GLU A 1200 -13.23 -27.23 24.67
C GLU A 1200 -12.77 -26.04 23.82
N CYS A 1201 -13.04 -26.05 22.51
CA CYS A 1201 -12.69 -24.92 21.63
C CYS A 1201 -13.41 -23.63 22.04
N ALA A 1202 -14.71 -23.73 22.38
CA ALA A 1202 -15.49 -22.59 22.86
C ALA A 1202 -14.89 -22.00 24.15
N ALA A 1203 -14.45 -22.85 25.09
CA ALA A 1203 -13.79 -22.42 26.31
C ALA A 1203 -12.43 -21.77 26.01
N ILE A 1204 -11.57 -22.40 25.20
CA ILE A 1204 -10.23 -21.88 24.84
C ILE A 1204 -10.33 -20.49 24.19
N TRP A 1205 -11.24 -20.32 23.24
CA TRP A 1205 -11.45 -19.02 22.61
C TRP A 1205 -12.23 -18.04 23.48
N GLY A 1206 -12.96 -18.53 24.49
CA GLY A 1206 -13.91 -17.71 25.23
C GLY A 1206 -15.10 -17.27 24.39
N ILE A 1207 -15.51 -18.03 23.38
CA ILE A 1207 -16.66 -17.71 22.52
C ILE A 1207 -17.95 -18.09 23.25
N ARG A 1208 -18.89 -17.15 23.30
CA ARG A 1208 -20.24 -17.33 23.81
C ARG A 1208 -21.28 -16.77 22.84
N THR A 1209 -21.83 -17.66 22.03
CA THR A 1209 -23.01 -17.41 21.20
C THR A 1209 -24.27 -17.68 22.02
N PRO A 1210 -25.21 -16.73 22.16
CA PRO A 1210 -26.47 -16.99 22.85
C PRO A 1210 -27.35 -17.96 22.03
N ALA A 1211 -28.04 -18.86 22.74
CA ALA A 1211 -28.98 -19.78 22.11
C ALA A 1211 -30.29 -19.08 21.68
N GLU A 1212 -30.60 -17.94 22.30
CA GLU A 1212 -31.73 -17.08 21.96
C GLU A 1212 -31.30 -15.61 22.14
N SER A 1213 -31.58 -14.78 21.13
CA SER A 1213 -31.32 -13.34 21.11
C SER A 1213 -32.62 -12.63 20.75
N ALA A 1214 -33.28 -12.03 21.75
CA ALA A 1214 -34.62 -11.49 21.61
C ALA A 1214 -34.62 -9.99 21.32
N CYS A 1215 -35.12 -9.61 20.14
CA CYS A 1215 -35.53 -8.25 19.80
C CYS A 1215 -36.96 -8.02 20.29
N LEU A 1216 -37.17 -7.02 21.15
CA LEU A 1216 -38.48 -6.65 21.69
C LEU A 1216 -38.94 -5.34 21.05
N MET A 1217 -40.17 -5.28 20.52
CA MET A 1217 -40.69 -3.97 20.09
C MET A 1217 -40.84 -3.03 21.30
N PRO A 1218 -40.68 -1.73 21.10
CA PRO A 1218 -41.31 -0.74 21.95
C PRO A 1218 -42.83 -0.99 22.03
N ASP A 1219 -43.44 -0.78 23.21
CA ASP A 1219 -44.88 -0.99 23.44
C ASP A 1219 -45.71 -0.22 22.38
N GLN A 1220 -46.59 -0.92 21.65
CA GLN A 1220 -47.34 -0.36 20.51
C GLN A 1220 -48.28 0.81 20.87
N ASP A 1221 -48.56 1.06 22.16
CA ASP A 1221 -49.33 2.22 22.61
C ASP A 1221 -48.48 3.53 22.65
N SER A 1222 -47.18 3.46 22.35
CA SER A 1222 -46.23 4.59 22.35
C SER A 1222 -45.68 5.01 20.99
N LEU A 1223 -46.04 4.28 19.92
CA LEU A 1223 -45.79 4.61 18.50
C LEU A 1223 -47.12 5.06 17.84
#